data_AF-A0A9D5ZRS3-F1
#
_entry.id   AF-A0A9D5ZRS3-F1
#
_cell.length_a   1.000
_cell.length_b   1.000
_cell.length_c   1.000
_cell.angle_alpha   90.00
_cell.angle_beta   90.00
_cell.angle_gamma   90.00
#
_symmetry.space_group_name_H-M   'P 1'
#
loop_
_entity.id
_entity.type
_entity.pdbx_description
1 polymer ?
#
loop_
_entity_poly.entity_id
_entity_poly.type
_entity_poly.pdbx_seq_one_letter_code
_entity_poly.pdbx_strand_id
1 'polypeptide(L)'
;MIKNRLFLNLIFYGLMVTSIYAEVTLDGSMGTFGNVKGPNYEINQGYGITKDTNLFHSFGKFNVDTNETANFKVSSSIQNIISRITGGERSWIDGNIKSTISDTSSLSNANLYLLNPSGILFGPNASLDMGGSFHVTTADYLRMGENDRFYVNDESPILTSEPPSAFGFLGNNPEKITFQGNGKVSDSSPRGLTAKDGKTVSVVAGDVDFNGTYYYDVINSENKALGNLAAPQGRINIASVASSGEVVPTDSGLDVSSFRKLGNVTMSDYSLLKVSGEGSGTICIRGENFYMKENSSVEADTTGAKSGGVVDIQVSKFNMDSSNIFSDSQATGNGGDIKINATDETNISNFSYIYANASGSGSKDSQGGKVYIESPIISIKDSSKIYTETYGKSKGGSVTLKAPQISVYDSEIFAGTEDEGDAGSVNLFGSIIGIDNKSIISSDTYYGKGKGGDVTISGSDDKYAESIDVSNSSSIYSGAIKGEFANASSGGKVRLKSKNINFSTSGKIGSESEGGGRGGDVSIEASESITFSGTGSSVYTNANSEASYAGNAGDIFIKAPKVNFKEKGGATASTKGPGNAGFIQVDADELSLDTQSSVTSKSDSKTAGGNAGKIDIKANKGITIKNGASVSTATEGGGNAGMISLAADNLKMESEAAISSSSNSKGTGGNAGQIAIKTDKDIELQTRALISTATEGTGNAGMISLEADNLKMQTQAAISSSSNSKGAGGNAGKIEIKLKNNLSMQDKGTAVTTSSYGQGNAGNITLSSNNLTLEKDAAISSESKSSTAGGAAGWITVNSKNEVRISSGGSITTEAINTSSSKERNDRFNGKITVNTKSLLYLVNSKITTSVKSGDGNGGDIEIDPQFVIMDHSKIIANAYEGNGGNIHIVSDQFIQDIYSIVDASSEFGLDGNIKIEAPDVDLSSALVILPSNFMDATQWVKTPCSARSAENISKFVFTSRDGMPTPYDDLKVGHESYTEDCSCKKKKEGEK
;
A
#
# COMPACT_ATOMS: atom_id res chain seq x y z
N MET A 1 35.09 -85.12 19.98
CA MET A 1 36.34 -84.35 19.74
C MET A 1 36.49 -83.38 20.90
N ILE A 2 37.16 -83.81 21.98
CA ILE A 2 38.44 -83.29 22.56
C ILE A 2 38.21 -81.97 23.33
N LYS A 3 38.49 -81.78 24.64
CA LYS A 3 38.92 -82.61 25.79
C LYS A 3 38.78 -81.71 27.05
N ASN A 4 38.19 -82.26 28.12
CA ASN A 4 38.72 -82.36 29.50
C ASN A 4 39.37 -81.18 30.26
N ARG A 5 38.85 -80.99 31.51
CA ARG A 5 39.51 -80.83 32.83
C ARG A 5 39.28 -79.53 33.63
N LEU A 6 38.62 -79.74 34.78
CA LEU A 6 38.77 -79.03 36.05
C LEU A 6 40.23 -78.68 36.37
N PHE A 7 40.48 -77.46 36.88
CA PHE A 7 41.31 -77.19 38.08
C PHE A 7 41.11 -75.73 38.56
N LEU A 8 40.63 -75.60 39.81
CA LEU A 8 41.08 -74.72 40.91
C LEU A 8 41.73 -73.34 40.59
N ASN A 9 41.16 -72.25 41.16
CA ASN A 9 41.87 -71.15 41.85
C ASN A 9 40.84 -70.13 42.37
N LEU A 10 40.53 -70.15 43.66
CA LEU A 10 41.07 -69.27 44.71
C LEU A 10 40.75 -67.77 44.51
N ILE A 11 39.87 -67.31 45.39
CA ILE A 11 39.43 -65.96 45.67
C ILE A 11 40.62 -65.00 45.80
N PHE A 12 40.65 -63.95 44.97
CA PHE A 12 41.35 -62.71 45.29
C PHE A 12 40.39 -61.54 45.15
N TYR A 13 40.02 -60.99 46.30
CA TYR A 13 39.32 -59.73 46.47
C TYR A 13 40.18 -58.62 45.84
N GLY A 14 39.80 -58.16 44.66
CA GLY A 14 40.27 -56.91 44.07
C GLY A 14 39.20 -55.86 44.28
N LEU A 15 39.22 -55.17 45.42
CA LEU A 15 38.59 -53.87 45.58
C LEU A 15 39.19 -52.94 44.52
N MET A 16 38.50 -52.75 43.39
CA MET A 16 38.62 -51.49 42.66
C MET A 16 37.99 -50.44 43.56
N VAL A 17 38.83 -49.81 44.39
CA VAL A 17 38.53 -48.54 45.02
C VAL A 17 38.34 -47.55 43.87
N THR A 18 37.10 -47.31 43.47
CA THR A 18 36.79 -46.08 42.74
C THR A 18 37.16 -44.95 43.69
N SER A 19 38.15 -44.14 43.30
CA SER A 19 38.45 -42.92 44.04
C SER A 19 37.18 -42.06 43.99
N ILE A 20 36.50 -41.96 45.12
CA ILE A 20 35.37 -41.03 45.31
C ILE A 20 36.01 -39.64 45.32
N TYR A 21 36.14 -39.02 44.15
CA TYR A 21 36.43 -37.60 44.09
C TYR A 21 35.24 -36.87 44.71
N ALA A 22 35.50 -35.93 45.61
CA ALA A 22 34.44 -35.12 46.18
C ALA A 22 33.98 -34.10 45.13
N GLU A 23 32.67 -34.08 44.83
CA GLU A 23 32.10 -33.14 43.85
C GLU A 23 31.95 -31.71 44.40
N VAL A 24 31.91 -31.54 45.72
CA VAL A 24 31.97 -30.23 46.39
C VAL A 24 33.11 -30.18 47.41
N THR A 25 34.05 -29.27 47.23
CA THR A 25 35.21 -29.07 48.12
C THR A 25 35.38 -27.60 48.51
N LEU A 26 35.76 -27.35 49.75
CA LEU A 26 36.09 -26.03 50.29
C LEU A 26 37.59 -25.80 50.20
N ASP A 27 38.02 -24.64 49.69
CA ASP A 27 39.44 -24.35 49.44
C ASP A 27 40.20 -23.82 50.68
N GLY A 28 39.49 -23.54 51.77
CA GLY A 28 40.07 -23.05 53.04
C GLY A 28 40.36 -21.54 53.11
N SER A 29 40.29 -20.80 51.99
CA SER A 29 40.55 -19.35 51.97
C SER A 29 39.46 -18.53 52.66
N MET A 30 38.24 -19.08 52.79
CA MET A 30 37.07 -18.47 53.45
C MET A 30 36.62 -19.21 54.71
N GLY A 31 37.53 -19.90 55.41
CA GLY A 31 37.21 -20.58 56.67
C GLY A 31 37.60 -22.06 56.65
N THR A 32 36.63 -22.94 56.42
CA THR A 32 36.88 -24.40 56.54
C THR A 32 37.49 -24.94 55.26
N PHE A 33 38.55 -25.76 55.36
CA PHE A 33 39.10 -26.55 54.24
C PHE A 33 38.55 -27.97 54.28
N GLY A 34 38.23 -28.56 53.12
CA GLY A 34 37.93 -30.00 53.01
C GLY A 34 36.74 -30.33 52.13
N ASN A 35 36.28 -31.58 52.19
CA ASN A 35 35.20 -32.08 51.33
C ASN A 35 33.84 -31.93 52.01
N VAL A 36 32.82 -31.53 51.25
CA VAL A 36 31.41 -31.60 51.70
C VAL A 36 30.85 -32.97 51.32
N LYS A 37 30.23 -33.67 52.25
CA LYS A 37 29.71 -35.03 52.01
C LYS A 37 28.43 -34.98 51.16
N GLY A 38 28.45 -35.65 50.01
CA GLY A 38 27.27 -35.88 49.17
C GLY A 38 26.44 -37.10 49.62
N PRO A 39 25.31 -37.39 48.95
CA PRO A 39 24.74 -36.67 47.79
C PRO A 39 23.94 -35.41 48.17
N ASN A 40 23.70 -35.17 49.47
CA ASN A 40 23.12 -33.93 49.98
C ASN A 40 24.22 -33.09 50.63
N TYR A 41 24.84 -32.20 49.86
CA TYR A 41 25.88 -31.30 50.31
C TYR A 41 25.29 -30.21 51.21
N GLU A 42 25.30 -30.44 52.52
CA GLU A 42 24.88 -29.45 53.52
C GLU A 42 26.00 -28.41 53.75
N ILE A 43 25.87 -27.25 53.11
CA ILE A 43 26.81 -26.13 53.17
C ILE A 43 26.36 -25.20 54.29
N ASN A 44 26.88 -25.42 55.50
CA ASN A 44 26.53 -24.63 56.67
C ASN A 44 27.16 -23.24 56.64
N GLN A 45 26.48 -22.24 57.20
CA GLN A 45 26.99 -20.86 57.33
C GLN A 45 28.43 -20.79 57.90
N GLY A 46 28.80 -21.69 58.83
CA GLY A 46 30.13 -21.73 59.42
C GLY A 46 31.25 -22.20 58.49
N TYR A 47 30.95 -22.67 57.28
CA TYR A 47 31.97 -23.00 56.28
C TYR A 47 32.51 -21.76 55.56
N GLY A 48 31.79 -20.63 55.64
CA GLY A 48 32.19 -19.34 55.10
C GLY A 48 32.49 -18.30 56.19
N ILE A 49 32.72 -17.05 55.76
CA ILE A 49 32.88 -15.89 56.63
C ILE A 49 31.69 -14.95 56.44
N THR A 50 31.00 -14.60 57.53
CA THR A 50 29.91 -13.61 57.52
C THR A 50 30.44 -12.21 57.83
N LYS A 51 30.06 -11.22 57.01
CA LYS A 51 30.17 -9.79 57.29
C LYS A 51 28.79 -9.15 57.22
N ASP A 52 28.22 -8.93 58.40
CA ASP A 52 26.85 -8.45 58.57
C ASP A 52 25.85 -9.33 57.79
N THR A 53 25.25 -8.81 56.73
CA THR A 53 24.25 -9.53 55.92
C THR A 53 24.84 -10.32 54.75
N ASN A 54 26.16 -10.23 54.51
CA ASN A 54 26.85 -10.96 53.44
C ASN A 54 27.59 -12.18 53.99
N LEU A 55 27.40 -13.35 53.37
CA LEU A 55 28.10 -14.59 53.66
C LEU A 55 28.99 -14.99 52.48
N PHE A 56 30.30 -15.07 52.70
CA PHE A 56 31.27 -15.41 51.67
C PHE A 56 31.74 -16.86 51.81
N HIS A 57 31.62 -17.65 50.74
CA HIS A 57 32.13 -19.01 50.63
C HIS A 57 33.18 -19.10 49.52
N SER A 58 34.12 -20.03 49.70
CA SER A 58 35.13 -20.34 48.68
C SER A 58 35.28 -21.84 48.52
N PHE A 59 35.06 -22.30 47.29
CA PHE A 59 35.07 -23.70 46.92
C PHE A 59 36.26 -23.99 46.01
N GLY A 60 36.94 -25.11 46.21
CA GLY A 60 37.93 -25.60 45.24
C GLY A 60 37.21 -26.18 44.01
N LYS A 61 36.20 -27.02 44.24
CA LYS A 61 35.35 -27.63 43.22
C LYS A 61 33.90 -27.53 43.65
N PHE A 62 33.00 -27.25 42.71
CA PHE A 62 31.56 -27.20 42.95
C PHE A 62 30.81 -27.81 41.78
N ASN A 63 30.48 -29.09 41.91
CA ASN A 63 29.63 -29.86 41.03
C ASN A 63 28.46 -30.43 41.82
N VAL A 64 27.33 -30.64 41.15
CA VAL A 64 26.14 -31.24 41.74
C VAL A 64 25.57 -32.19 40.70
N ASP A 65 25.71 -33.50 40.88
CA ASP A 65 25.24 -34.47 39.89
C ASP A 65 23.72 -34.68 39.95
N THR A 66 23.19 -35.45 38.99
CA THR A 66 21.77 -35.80 38.95
C THR A 66 21.30 -36.41 40.28
N ASN A 67 20.18 -35.93 40.81
CA ASN A 67 19.61 -36.31 42.11
C ASN A 67 20.43 -35.91 43.35
N GLU A 68 21.52 -35.17 43.19
CA GLU A 68 22.23 -34.55 44.30
C GLU A 68 21.62 -33.18 44.65
N THR A 69 21.89 -32.70 45.86
CA THR A 69 21.43 -31.38 46.33
C THR A 69 22.55 -30.64 47.03
N ALA A 70 22.84 -29.41 46.62
CA ALA A 70 23.67 -28.47 47.37
C ALA A 70 22.78 -27.52 48.18
N ASN A 71 22.71 -27.70 49.51
CA ASN A 71 21.86 -26.92 50.40
C ASN A 71 22.68 -25.93 51.23
N PHE A 72 22.56 -24.64 50.93
CA PHE A 72 23.14 -23.55 51.71
C PHE A 72 22.26 -23.26 52.95
N LYS A 73 22.74 -23.66 54.12
CA LYS A 73 22.06 -23.44 55.41
C LYS A 73 22.56 -22.17 56.08
N VAL A 74 21.70 -21.15 56.13
CA VAL A 74 22.06 -19.80 56.62
C VAL A 74 21.08 -19.29 57.66
N SER A 75 21.49 -18.37 58.54
CA SER A 75 20.52 -17.66 59.39
C SER A 75 19.63 -16.74 58.57
N SER A 76 18.45 -16.37 59.11
CA SER A 76 17.51 -15.45 58.45
C SER A 76 18.03 -14.02 58.29
N SER A 77 19.13 -13.67 58.94
CA SER A 77 19.79 -12.36 58.82
C SER A 77 20.63 -12.20 57.55
N ILE A 78 20.99 -13.31 56.89
CA ILE A 78 21.80 -13.28 55.67
C ILE A 78 20.94 -12.81 54.49
N GLN A 79 21.41 -11.77 53.79
CA GLN A 79 20.78 -11.25 52.58
C GLN A 79 21.48 -11.75 51.31
N ASN A 80 22.80 -11.94 51.34
CA ASN A 80 23.56 -12.41 50.17
C ASN A 80 24.51 -13.55 50.57
N ILE A 81 24.45 -14.65 49.83
CA ILE A 81 25.40 -15.75 49.84
C ILE A 81 26.28 -15.56 48.60
N ILE A 82 27.57 -15.34 48.80
CA ILE A 82 28.53 -15.03 47.74
C ILE A 82 29.54 -16.17 47.70
N SER A 83 29.50 -16.97 46.65
CA SER A 83 30.22 -18.24 46.53
C SER A 83 31.13 -18.20 45.31
N ARG A 84 32.45 -18.30 45.51
CA ARG A 84 33.43 -18.37 44.43
C ARG A 84 34.01 -19.79 44.28
N ILE A 85 34.37 -20.16 43.05
CA ILE A 85 35.06 -21.42 42.73
C ILE A 85 36.48 -21.10 42.26
N THR A 86 37.49 -21.60 42.96
CA THR A 86 38.91 -21.23 42.79
C THR A 86 39.78 -22.32 42.17
N GLY A 87 39.29 -23.56 42.05
CA GLY A 87 40.10 -24.70 41.58
C GLY A 87 40.37 -24.74 40.08
N GLY A 88 39.91 -23.74 39.31
CA GLY A 88 40.20 -23.60 37.88
C GLY A 88 39.43 -24.56 36.96
N GLU A 89 38.56 -25.41 37.51
CA GLU A 89 37.71 -26.32 36.73
C GLU A 89 36.30 -25.75 36.51
N ARG A 90 35.70 -26.10 35.36
CA ARG A 90 34.30 -25.81 35.05
C ARG A 90 33.37 -26.51 36.05
N SER A 91 32.31 -25.83 36.48
CA SER A 91 31.23 -26.44 37.28
C SER A 91 30.22 -27.19 36.42
N TRP A 92 29.94 -28.45 36.77
CA TRP A 92 28.85 -29.28 36.23
C TRP A 92 27.71 -29.36 37.26
N ILE A 93 26.56 -28.79 36.93
CA ILE A 93 25.41 -28.68 37.83
C ILE A 93 24.20 -29.32 37.17
N ASP A 94 23.93 -30.58 37.49
CA ASP A 94 22.76 -31.33 37.05
C ASP A 94 21.81 -31.71 38.21
N GLY A 95 22.09 -31.26 39.44
CA GLY A 95 21.23 -31.47 40.61
C GLY A 95 20.50 -30.22 41.10
N ASN A 96 20.05 -30.24 42.36
CA ASN A 96 19.30 -29.14 42.98
C ASN A 96 20.23 -28.18 43.74
N ILE A 97 20.10 -26.88 43.52
CA ILE A 97 20.70 -25.85 44.39
C ILE A 97 19.60 -25.29 45.29
N LYS A 98 19.83 -25.39 46.60
CA LYS A 98 18.85 -25.05 47.62
C LYS A 98 19.43 -24.10 48.66
N SER A 99 18.60 -23.24 49.25
CA SER A 99 18.98 -22.51 50.46
C SER A 99 17.88 -22.52 51.51
N THR A 100 18.24 -22.87 52.74
CA THR A 100 17.33 -23.00 53.88
C THR A 100 17.82 -22.22 55.08
N ILE A 101 16.89 -21.84 55.97
CA ILE A 101 17.24 -21.17 57.22
C ILE A 101 17.77 -22.23 58.21
N SER A 102 18.96 -22.08 58.79
CA SER A 102 19.68 -23.12 59.55
C SER A 102 18.84 -23.91 60.58
N ASP A 103 17.91 -23.23 61.25
CA ASP A 103 17.08 -23.75 62.35
C ASP A 103 15.66 -24.17 61.91
N THR A 104 15.34 -24.04 60.62
CA THR A 104 14.04 -24.42 60.05
C THR A 104 14.23 -25.15 58.72
N SER A 105 13.24 -25.91 58.25
CA SER A 105 13.28 -26.45 56.88
C SER A 105 12.79 -25.44 55.83
N SER A 106 12.51 -24.19 56.23
CA SER A 106 12.01 -23.14 55.35
C SER A 106 13.12 -22.58 54.45
N LEU A 107 12.74 -22.14 53.25
CA LEU A 107 13.66 -21.50 52.31
C LEU A 107 14.19 -20.17 52.86
N SER A 108 15.47 -19.91 52.63
CA SER A 108 16.07 -18.60 52.93
C SER A 108 15.72 -17.58 51.86
N ASN A 109 15.48 -16.32 52.27
CA ASN A 109 15.31 -15.19 51.36
C ASN A 109 16.63 -14.60 50.84
N ALA A 110 17.77 -15.19 51.22
CA ALA A 110 19.08 -14.74 50.76
C ALA A 110 19.25 -14.94 49.25
N ASN A 111 19.83 -13.94 48.58
CA ASN A 111 20.28 -14.06 47.21
C ASN A 111 21.54 -14.95 47.16
N LEU A 112 21.72 -15.71 46.09
CA LEU A 112 22.94 -16.49 45.85
C LEU A 112 23.67 -15.94 44.64
N TYR A 113 24.95 -15.61 44.83
CA TYR A 113 25.90 -15.25 43.78
C TYR A 113 26.91 -16.38 43.65
N LEU A 114 26.94 -17.05 42.50
CA LEU A 114 27.85 -18.15 42.19
C LEU A 114 28.82 -17.74 41.08
N LEU A 115 30.11 -17.66 41.39
CA LEU A 115 31.16 -17.18 40.49
C LEU A 115 32.11 -18.32 40.14
N ASN A 116 32.22 -18.63 38.85
CA ASN A 116 33.24 -19.54 38.34
C ASN A 116 33.79 -19.05 36.98
N PRO A 117 34.96 -18.38 36.96
CA PRO A 117 35.61 -17.92 35.73
C PRO A 117 35.96 -19.03 34.73
N SER A 118 36.00 -20.29 35.15
CA SER A 118 36.24 -21.45 34.29
C SER A 118 34.99 -21.98 33.56
N GLY A 119 33.85 -21.30 33.73
CA GLY A 119 32.58 -21.67 33.07
C GLY A 119 31.68 -22.56 33.92
N ILE A 120 30.41 -22.64 33.52
CA ILE A 120 29.37 -23.40 34.23
C ILE A 120 28.45 -24.07 33.22
N LEU A 121 28.15 -25.35 33.43
CA LEU A 121 27.16 -26.08 32.65
C LEU A 121 26.04 -26.54 33.59
N PHE A 122 24.83 -26.06 33.31
CA PHE A 122 23.61 -26.53 33.95
C PHE A 122 23.00 -27.65 33.10
N GLY A 123 23.06 -28.86 33.63
CA GLY A 123 22.55 -30.06 32.98
C GLY A 123 21.02 -30.11 32.93
N PRO A 124 20.46 -31.12 32.25
CA PRO A 124 19.03 -31.28 32.06
C PRO A 124 18.17 -31.35 33.34
N ASN A 125 18.73 -31.80 34.46
CA ASN A 125 18.02 -32.01 35.72
C ASN A 125 18.28 -30.90 36.75
N ALA A 126 19.05 -29.87 36.36
CA ALA A 126 19.37 -28.74 37.22
C ALA A 126 18.12 -28.01 37.71
N SER A 127 18.05 -27.71 39.00
CA SER A 127 16.88 -27.05 39.61
C SER A 127 17.26 -26.11 40.75
N LEU A 128 16.34 -25.18 41.08
CA LEU A 128 16.52 -24.21 42.16
C LEU A 128 15.40 -24.33 43.21
N ASP A 129 15.80 -24.46 44.47
CA ASP A 129 14.96 -24.30 45.65
C ASP A 129 15.49 -23.12 46.50
N MET A 130 15.33 -21.90 45.98
CA MET A 130 15.82 -20.65 46.57
C MET A 130 14.67 -19.71 46.92
N GLY A 131 14.71 -19.03 48.07
CA GLY A 131 13.73 -17.97 48.40
C GLY A 131 14.15 -16.57 47.93
N GLY A 132 15.45 -16.33 47.74
CA GLY A 132 16.01 -15.09 47.15
C GLY A 132 16.29 -15.20 45.65
N SER A 133 16.98 -14.19 45.11
CA SER A 133 17.42 -14.16 43.70
C SER A 133 18.65 -15.04 43.46
N PHE A 134 18.80 -15.55 42.25
CA PHE A 134 19.93 -16.36 41.83
C PHE A 134 20.76 -15.63 40.77
N HIS A 135 22.04 -15.44 41.05
CA HIS A 135 23.00 -14.79 40.18
C HIS A 135 24.15 -15.74 39.90
N VAL A 136 24.42 -16.01 38.63
CA VAL A 136 25.48 -16.90 38.18
C VAL A 136 26.37 -16.19 37.18
N THR A 137 27.68 -16.35 37.33
CA THR A 137 28.64 -15.61 36.52
C THR A 137 29.96 -16.31 36.30
N THR A 138 30.63 -15.97 35.20
CA THR A 138 32.05 -16.28 34.93
C THR A 138 32.96 -15.07 35.15
N ALA A 139 32.47 -14.04 35.85
CA ALA A 139 33.24 -12.88 36.22
C ALA A 139 34.41 -13.21 37.15
N ASP A 140 35.52 -12.50 36.97
CA ASP A 140 36.73 -12.61 37.76
C ASP A 140 36.55 -12.03 39.18
N TYR A 141 35.60 -11.11 39.36
CA TYR A 141 35.24 -10.52 40.65
C TYR A 141 33.80 -10.00 40.69
N LEU A 142 33.28 -9.81 41.91
CA LEU A 142 32.11 -8.97 42.19
C LEU A 142 32.56 -7.64 42.78
N ARG A 143 32.06 -6.53 42.24
CA ARG A 143 32.17 -5.23 42.89
C ARG A 143 31.10 -5.13 43.97
N MET A 144 31.47 -4.62 45.15
CA MET A 144 30.63 -4.49 46.33
C MET A 144 30.55 -2.99 46.68
N GLY A 145 29.34 -2.42 46.72
CA GLY A 145 29.16 -0.98 46.87
C GLY A 145 29.89 -0.18 45.78
N GLU A 146 30.48 0.98 46.12
CA GLU A 146 31.16 1.81 45.12
C GLU A 146 32.56 1.32 44.73
N ASN A 147 33.35 0.81 45.69
CA ASN A 147 34.81 0.63 45.51
C ASN A 147 35.34 -0.77 45.82
N ASP A 148 34.69 -1.53 46.70
CA ASP A 148 35.22 -2.81 47.17
C ASP A 148 35.09 -3.88 46.08
N ARG A 149 36.06 -4.80 45.99
CA ARG A 149 36.07 -5.87 44.97
C ARG A 149 36.39 -7.21 45.63
N PHE A 150 35.52 -8.18 45.40
CA PHE A 150 35.67 -9.57 45.84
C PHE A 150 36.10 -10.44 44.67
N TYR A 151 37.40 -10.69 44.56
CA TYR A 151 38.00 -11.47 43.46
C TYR A 151 37.87 -12.98 43.69
N VAL A 152 37.75 -13.74 42.60
CA VAL A 152 37.73 -15.21 42.65
C VAL A 152 39.10 -15.75 43.05
N ASN A 153 40.18 -15.29 42.41
CA ASN A 153 41.53 -15.86 42.56
C ASN A 153 42.39 -15.20 43.67
N ASP A 154 41.77 -14.47 44.60
CA ASP A 154 42.49 -13.82 45.70
C ASP A 154 42.53 -14.72 46.94
N GLU A 155 43.72 -15.07 47.43
CA GLU A 155 43.89 -15.90 48.62
C GLU A 155 43.48 -15.20 49.93
N SER A 156 43.35 -13.87 49.93
CA SER A 156 42.98 -13.08 51.12
C SER A 156 42.11 -11.86 50.75
N PRO A 157 40.88 -12.08 50.25
CA PRO A 157 40.06 -11.01 49.70
C PRO A 157 39.47 -10.10 50.78
N ILE A 158 39.19 -8.87 50.36
CA ILE A 158 38.52 -7.87 51.18
C ILE A 158 37.05 -8.28 51.34
N LEU A 159 36.63 -8.44 52.60
CA LEU A 159 35.25 -8.78 52.95
C LEU A 159 34.52 -7.53 53.46
N THR A 160 33.34 -7.27 52.93
CA THR A 160 32.57 -6.04 53.17
C THR A 160 31.09 -6.33 53.43
N SER A 161 30.42 -5.42 54.12
CA SER A 161 28.97 -5.43 54.33
C SER A 161 28.19 -4.80 53.17
N GLU A 162 28.88 -4.10 52.26
CA GLU A 162 28.25 -3.51 51.07
C GLU A 162 27.63 -4.60 50.17
N PRO A 163 26.49 -4.36 49.53
CA PRO A 163 25.86 -5.35 48.64
C PRO A 163 26.62 -5.47 47.31
N PRO A 164 26.50 -6.63 46.62
CA PRO A 164 26.99 -6.77 45.25
C PRO A 164 26.37 -5.72 44.33
N SER A 165 27.20 -5.10 43.48
CA SER A 165 26.82 -3.97 42.63
C SER A 165 27.23 -4.10 41.16
N ALA A 166 28.23 -4.95 40.84
CA ALA A 166 28.61 -5.24 39.45
C ALA A 166 29.39 -6.55 39.31
N PHE A 167 29.39 -7.10 38.10
CA PHE A 167 30.16 -8.28 37.71
C PHE A 167 31.37 -7.85 36.87
N GLY A 168 32.57 -8.12 37.34
CA GLY A 168 33.81 -7.61 36.74
C GLY A 168 34.63 -8.66 36.02
N PHE A 169 35.10 -8.31 34.83
CA PHE A 169 35.92 -9.14 33.95
C PHE A 169 37.27 -8.47 33.67
N LEU A 170 38.34 -9.23 33.83
CA LEU A 170 39.72 -8.82 33.62
C LEU A 170 40.27 -9.33 32.28
N GLY A 171 39.75 -10.48 31.81
CA GLY A 171 40.19 -11.15 30.58
C GLY A 171 39.43 -10.70 29.33
N ASN A 172 39.94 -11.12 28.15
CA ASN A 172 39.30 -10.87 26.86
C ASN A 172 38.48 -12.04 26.31
N ASN A 173 38.54 -13.20 26.96
CA ASN A 173 37.78 -14.39 26.57
C ASN A 173 37.15 -15.01 27.83
N PRO A 174 36.16 -14.36 28.46
CA PRO A 174 35.45 -14.97 29.57
C PRO A 174 34.84 -16.31 29.14
N GLU A 175 34.84 -17.29 30.03
CA GLU A 175 34.26 -18.60 29.72
C GLU A 175 32.74 -18.54 29.64
N LYS A 176 32.18 -19.52 28.93
CA LYS A 176 30.75 -19.59 28.65
C LYS A 176 29.93 -20.23 29.77
N ILE A 177 28.63 -19.93 29.77
CA ILE A 177 27.63 -20.68 30.54
C ILE A 177 26.68 -21.38 29.58
N THR A 178 26.39 -22.67 29.84
CA THR A 178 25.45 -23.46 29.04
C THR A 178 24.32 -23.98 29.90
N PHE A 179 23.09 -23.94 29.37
CA PHE A 179 21.89 -24.48 29.99
C PHE A 179 21.28 -25.56 29.09
N GLN A 180 21.16 -26.78 29.61
CA GLN A 180 20.57 -27.95 28.91
C GLN A 180 19.22 -28.37 29.50
N GLY A 181 18.67 -27.58 30.43
CA GLY A 181 17.53 -27.92 31.29
C GLY A 181 16.33 -28.54 30.56
N ASN A 182 15.89 -29.72 31.02
CA ASN A 182 14.70 -30.45 30.56
C ASN A 182 13.48 -30.21 31.46
N GLY A 183 13.65 -29.63 32.64
CA GLY A 183 12.63 -29.61 33.68
C GLY A 183 11.97 -30.97 33.99
N LYS A 184 11.01 -30.97 34.92
CA LYS A 184 10.15 -32.13 35.18
C LYS A 184 8.75 -31.82 34.67
N VAL A 185 8.21 -32.68 33.81
CA VAL A 185 6.83 -32.59 33.32
C VAL A 185 5.88 -32.65 34.52
N SER A 186 5.18 -31.54 34.79
CA SER A 186 4.00 -31.51 35.66
C SER A 186 3.02 -30.49 35.10
N ASP A 187 1.72 -30.74 35.30
CA ASP A 187 0.56 -30.32 34.48
C ASP A 187 0.28 -28.82 34.24
N SER A 188 1.26 -27.90 34.30
CA SER A 188 1.00 -26.49 33.90
C SER A 188 2.21 -25.57 33.77
N SER A 189 3.46 -25.97 34.09
CA SER A 189 4.59 -25.04 33.95
C SER A 189 5.92 -25.77 33.68
N PRO A 190 6.65 -25.42 32.61
CA PRO A 190 8.01 -25.90 32.40
C PRO A 190 8.90 -25.44 33.56
N ARG A 191 9.72 -26.35 34.10
CA ARG A 191 10.59 -26.09 35.26
C ARG A 191 12.06 -26.27 34.90
N GLY A 192 12.62 -25.33 34.14
CA GLY A 192 14.07 -25.09 34.12
C GLY A 192 14.59 -24.53 35.45
N LEU A 193 15.71 -23.82 35.44
CA LEU A 193 16.15 -23.06 36.62
C LEU A 193 15.12 -21.97 36.92
N THR A 194 14.28 -22.24 37.92
CA THR A 194 13.09 -21.44 38.21
C THR A 194 13.28 -20.70 39.53
N ALA A 195 13.34 -19.37 39.48
CA ALA A 195 13.30 -18.55 40.69
C ALA A 195 11.88 -18.46 41.27
N LYS A 196 11.78 -18.07 42.53
CA LYS A 196 10.49 -17.74 43.16
C LYS A 196 9.88 -16.48 42.55
N ASP A 197 8.57 -16.34 42.70
CA ASP A 197 7.81 -15.18 42.24
C ASP A 197 8.46 -13.86 42.66
N GLY A 198 8.64 -12.96 41.69
CA GLY A 198 9.23 -11.63 41.90
C GLY A 198 10.75 -11.62 42.12
N LYS A 199 11.44 -12.77 41.98
CA LYS A 199 12.90 -12.87 42.14
C LYS A 199 13.64 -12.85 40.80
N THR A 200 14.94 -12.61 40.85
CA THR A 200 15.78 -12.49 39.65
C THR A 200 16.56 -13.76 39.39
N VAL A 201 16.68 -14.14 38.12
CA VAL A 201 17.74 -15.03 37.61
C VAL A 201 18.67 -14.18 36.74
N SER A 202 19.93 -14.02 37.15
CA SER A 202 20.92 -13.24 36.44
C SER A 202 22.05 -14.12 35.95
N VAL A 203 22.35 -14.07 34.66
CA VAL A 203 23.42 -14.79 33.98
C VAL A 203 24.37 -13.78 33.35
N VAL A 204 25.61 -13.75 33.83
CA VAL A 204 26.62 -12.80 33.33
C VAL A 204 27.90 -13.53 33.01
N ALA A 205 28.24 -13.71 31.75
CA ALA A 205 29.32 -14.60 31.35
C ALA A 205 30.00 -14.17 30.05
N GLY A 206 30.90 -15.04 29.55
CA GLY A 206 31.31 -15.08 28.15
C GLY A 206 30.13 -15.33 27.23
N ASP A 207 30.23 -16.32 26.35
CA ASP A 207 29.06 -16.78 25.59
C ASP A 207 28.00 -17.40 26.52
N VAL A 208 26.72 -17.29 26.14
CA VAL A 208 25.60 -17.90 26.86
C VAL A 208 24.79 -18.76 25.91
N ASP A 209 24.81 -20.08 26.14
CA ASP A 209 24.14 -21.07 25.29
C ASP A 209 22.95 -21.68 26.03
N PHE A 210 21.76 -21.59 25.43
CA PHE A 210 20.57 -22.32 25.84
C PHE A 210 20.29 -23.40 24.79
N ASN A 211 20.31 -24.65 25.25
CA ASN A 211 19.93 -25.82 24.47
C ASN A 211 18.74 -26.44 25.18
N GLY A 212 17.56 -26.34 24.58
CA GLY A 212 16.32 -26.79 25.20
C GLY A 212 16.02 -28.25 24.90
N THR A 213 14.76 -28.59 25.14
CA THR A 213 14.11 -29.81 24.68
C THR A 213 12.59 -29.60 24.74
N TYR A 214 11.83 -30.56 24.24
CA TYR A 214 10.37 -30.53 24.26
C TYR A 214 9.78 -31.85 24.75
N TYR A 215 8.55 -31.80 25.23
CA TYR A 215 7.69 -32.98 25.32
C TYR A 215 6.52 -32.82 24.35
N TYR A 216 5.99 -33.94 23.86
CA TYR A 216 4.78 -33.93 23.05
C TYR A 216 3.56 -33.97 23.97
N ASP A 217 2.78 -32.89 23.99
CA ASP A 217 1.48 -32.84 24.64
C ASP A 217 0.47 -33.59 23.77
N VAL A 218 0.13 -34.81 24.18
CA VAL A 218 -0.80 -35.68 23.45
C VAL A 218 -2.22 -35.11 23.44
N ILE A 219 -2.60 -34.32 24.45
CA ILE A 219 -3.95 -33.77 24.58
C ILE A 219 -4.14 -32.66 23.55
N ASN A 220 -3.16 -31.76 23.45
CA ASN A 220 -3.20 -30.62 22.56
C ASN A 220 -2.55 -30.88 21.20
N SER A 221 -1.95 -32.07 21.02
CA SER A 221 -1.23 -32.49 19.81
C SER A 221 -0.12 -31.51 19.39
N GLU A 222 0.67 -31.05 20.36
CA GLU A 222 1.70 -30.03 20.16
C GLU A 222 2.98 -30.33 20.94
N ASN A 223 4.12 -29.86 20.44
CA ASN A 223 5.39 -29.92 21.19
C ASN A 223 5.45 -28.73 22.17
N LYS A 224 5.67 -29.00 23.45
CA LYS A 224 5.84 -27.98 24.49
C LYS A 224 7.28 -27.92 24.98
N ALA A 225 7.85 -26.71 24.92
CA ALA A 225 9.17 -26.42 25.45
C ALA A 225 9.23 -26.66 26.97
N LEU A 226 10.33 -27.23 27.44
CA LEU A 226 10.49 -27.66 28.83
C LEU A 226 11.19 -26.64 29.76
N GLY A 227 11.67 -25.52 29.21
CA GLY A 227 12.18 -24.37 29.97
C GLY A 227 13.66 -24.46 30.34
N ASN A 228 14.45 -23.45 29.98
CA ASN A 228 15.82 -23.29 30.50
C ASN A 228 15.82 -22.41 31.75
N LEU A 229 15.24 -21.21 31.66
CA LEU A 229 15.16 -20.25 32.77
C LEU A 229 13.73 -19.76 32.97
N ALA A 230 13.31 -19.66 34.23
CA ALA A 230 12.04 -19.05 34.59
C ALA A 230 12.18 -18.13 35.82
N ALA A 231 11.57 -16.95 35.76
CA ALA A 231 11.48 -16.03 36.88
C ALA A 231 10.08 -15.38 36.89
N PRO A 232 9.03 -16.11 37.33
CA PRO A 232 7.66 -15.62 37.31
C PRO A 232 7.54 -14.27 38.02
N GLN A 233 6.94 -13.27 37.36
CA GLN A 233 6.80 -11.90 37.89
C GLN A 233 8.12 -11.18 38.24
N GLY A 234 9.25 -11.79 37.89
CA GLY A 234 10.58 -11.42 38.34
C GLY A 234 11.41 -10.82 37.22
N ARG A 235 12.70 -11.12 37.21
CA ARG A 235 13.61 -10.67 36.15
C ARG A 235 14.52 -11.77 35.66
N ILE A 236 14.71 -11.85 34.35
CA ILE A 236 15.81 -12.61 33.72
C ILE A 236 16.78 -11.59 33.14
N ASN A 237 18.00 -11.58 33.65
CA ASN A 237 19.08 -10.70 33.19
C ASN A 237 20.14 -11.57 32.51
N ILE A 238 20.44 -11.32 31.24
CA ILE A 238 21.47 -12.03 30.49
C ILE A 238 22.43 -10.98 29.93
N ALA A 239 23.69 -11.04 30.32
CA ALA A 239 24.77 -10.28 29.70
C ALA A 239 25.88 -11.24 29.25
N SER A 240 26.16 -11.21 27.96
CA SER A 240 27.26 -11.93 27.33
C SER A 240 28.37 -10.96 26.94
N VAL A 241 29.57 -11.15 27.47
CA VAL A 241 30.71 -10.22 27.32
C VAL A 241 31.95 -10.91 26.78
N ALA A 242 32.76 -10.23 25.97
CA ALA A 242 33.96 -10.80 25.35
C ALA A 242 35.18 -9.86 25.45
N SER A 243 35.23 -9.05 26.51
CA SER A 243 36.35 -8.16 26.81
C SER A 243 36.38 -7.85 28.31
N SER A 244 37.43 -7.17 28.76
CA SER A 244 37.46 -6.62 30.13
C SER A 244 36.46 -5.48 30.29
N GLY A 245 35.88 -5.38 31.49
CA GLY A 245 34.83 -4.42 31.81
C GLY A 245 34.01 -4.84 33.02
N GLU A 246 32.95 -4.09 33.32
CA GLU A 246 31.98 -4.39 34.36
C GLU A 246 30.56 -4.38 33.79
N VAL A 247 29.78 -5.41 34.11
CA VAL A 247 28.33 -5.42 33.91
C VAL A 247 27.69 -4.85 35.17
N VAL A 248 26.99 -3.72 35.03
CA VAL A 248 26.34 -3.03 36.16
C VAL A 248 24.82 -3.22 36.06
N PRO A 249 24.19 -3.94 37.00
CA PRO A 249 22.75 -3.99 37.11
C PRO A 249 22.16 -2.61 37.39
N THR A 250 21.06 -2.29 36.74
CA THR A 250 20.31 -1.03 36.90
C THR A 250 18.82 -1.33 37.09
N ASP A 251 18.05 -0.34 37.55
CA ASP A 251 16.59 -0.48 37.66
C ASP A 251 15.93 -0.82 36.32
N SER A 252 16.52 -0.34 35.22
CA SER A 252 16.05 -0.51 33.84
C SER A 252 16.62 -1.73 33.10
N GLY A 253 17.57 -2.48 33.67
CA GLY A 253 18.22 -3.61 32.98
C GLY A 253 19.71 -3.74 33.32
N LEU A 254 20.57 -3.87 32.31
CA LEU A 254 22.02 -4.06 32.46
C LEU A 254 22.79 -3.01 31.65
N ASP A 255 23.75 -2.36 32.30
CA ASP A 255 24.75 -1.51 31.64
C ASP A 255 26.00 -2.34 31.32
N VAL A 256 26.32 -2.39 30.03
CA VAL A 256 27.48 -3.09 29.46
C VAL A 256 28.38 -2.13 28.66
N SER A 257 28.20 -0.81 28.82
CA SER A 257 28.90 0.22 28.04
C SER A 257 30.42 0.27 28.27
N SER A 258 30.90 -0.35 29.36
CA SER A 258 32.32 -0.42 29.67
C SER A 258 33.10 -1.43 28.81
N PHE A 259 32.40 -2.37 28.15
CA PHE A 259 33.01 -3.41 27.34
C PHE A 259 33.32 -2.93 25.92
N ARG A 260 34.44 -3.39 25.36
CA ARG A 260 34.82 -3.14 23.96
C ARG A 260 34.24 -4.16 22.98
N LYS A 261 33.93 -5.35 23.47
CA LYS A 261 33.35 -6.47 22.74
C LYS A 261 32.40 -7.23 23.65
N LEU A 262 31.25 -7.61 23.11
CA LEU A 262 30.29 -8.47 23.77
C LEU A 262 30.40 -9.91 23.24
N GLY A 263 29.81 -10.85 23.96
CA GLY A 263 29.76 -12.27 23.57
C GLY A 263 28.42 -12.63 22.93
N ASN A 264 28.26 -13.89 22.53
CA ASN A 264 27.04 -14.37 21.89
C ASN A 264 26.04 -14.94 22.90
N VAL A 265 24.75 -14.71 22.61
CA VAL A 265 23.64 -15.43 23.24
C VAL A 265 22.99 -16.33 22.19
N THR A 266 22.86 -17.62 22.48
CA THR A 266 22.25 -18.60 21.55
C THR A 266 21.12 -19.33 22.25
N MET A 267 19.95 -19.40 21.60
CA MET A 267 18.82 -20.23 22.00
C MET A 267 18.49 -21.20 20.87
N SER A 268 18.49 -22.50 21.19
CA SER A 268 18.24 -23.57 20.23
C SER A 268 17.42 -24.72 20.82
N ASP A 269 16.93 -25.62 19.98
CA ASP A 269 16.17 -26.82 20.36
C ASP A 269 15.03 -26.57 21.39
N TYR A 270 14.00 -25.78 21.05
CA TYR A 270 12.89 -25.48 21.97
C TYR A 270 13.33 -24.83 23.29
N SER A 271 14.39 -24.01 23.26
CA SER A 271 14.82 -23.25 24.44
C SER A 271 13.75 -22.27 24.88
N LEU A 272 13.60 -22.07 26.19
CA LEU A 272 12.57 -21.21 26.75
C LEU A 272 13.10 -20.33 27.89
N LEU A 273 12.89 -19.01 27.73
CA LEU A 273 13.06 -17.99 28.77
C LEU A 273 11.68 -17.44 29.15
N LYS A 274 11.29 -17.53 30.44
CA LYS A 274 9.92 -17.21 30.87
C LYS A 274 9.87 -16.31 32.11
N VAL A 275 9.08 -15.24 32.05
CA VAL A 275 8.78 -14.37 33.21
C VAL A 275 7.28 -14.18 33.47
N SER A 276 6.42 -14.93 32.77
CA SER A 276 4.97 -14.78 32.84
C SER A 276 4.41 -14.87 34.28
N GLY A 277 3.34 -14.11 34.57
CA GLY A 277 2.70 -14.05 35.89
C GLY A 277 1.72 -12.87 36.03
N GLU A 278 1.29 -12.52 37.25
CA GLU A 278 0.22 -11.53 37.51
C GLU A 278 0.41 -10.16 36.80
N GLY A 279 1.66 -9.70 36.66
CA GLY A 279 2.06 -8.52 35.87
C GLY A 279 3.22 -8.80 34.93
N SER A 280 3.43 -10.09 34.61
CA SER A 280 4.68 -10.61 34.05
C SER A 280 5.94 -10.06 34.73
N GLY A 281 7.10 -10.25 34.12
CA GLY A 281 8.39 -9.77 34.62
C GLY A 281 9.18 -9.10 33.50
N THR A 282 10.47 -8.85 33.74
CA THR A 282 11.36 -8.24 32.75
C THR A 282 12.38 -9.25 32.24
N ILE A 283 12.58 -9.31 30.93
CA ILE A 283 13.68 -10.06 30.31
C ILE A 283 14.63 -9.03 29.68
N CYS A 284 15.87 -8.98 30.16
CA CYS A 284 16.90 -8.07 29.68
C CYS A 284 18.05 -8.88 29.07
N ILE A 285 18.32 -8.71 27.78
CA ILE A 285 19.39 -9.41 27.06
C ILE A 285 20.38 -8.37 26.52
N ARG A 286 21.67 -8.60 26.79
CA ARG A 286 22.82 -7.84 26.28
C ARG A 286 23.84 -8.80 25.68
N GLY A 287 24.31 -8.52 24.47
CA GLY A 287 25.30 -9.35 23.78
C GLY A 287 25.75 -8.75 22.45
N GLU A 288 26.65 -9.42 21.76
CA GLU A 288 27.09 -9.08 20.40
C GLU A 288 26.06 -9.63 19.39
N ASN A 289 25.88 -10.95 19.39
CA ASN A 289 24.88 -11.61 18.55
C ASN A 289 23.88 -12.34 19.43
N PHE A 290 22.60 -12.20 19.12
CA PHE A 290 21.54 -13.04 19.69
C PHE A 290 20.90 -13.88 18.60
N TYR A 291 21.07 -15.20 18.71
CA TYR A 291 20.52 -16.19 17.80
C TYR A 291 19.37 -16.95 18.49
N MET A 292 18.17 -16.87 17.92
CA MET A 292 17.03 -17.71 18.29
C MET A 292 16.69 -18.63 17.13
N LYS A 293 16.74 -19.94 17.35
CA LYS A 293 16.46 -20.95 16.32
C LYS A 293 15.70 -22.16 16.87
N GLU A 294 15.18 -22.99 15.96
CA GLU A 294 14.68 -24.33 16.27
C GLU A 294 13.53 -24.33 17.32
N ASN A 295 12.50 -23.50 17.12
CA ASN A 295 11.31 -23.36 17.98
C ASN A 295 11.59 -22.80 19.39
N SER A 296 12.63 -22.00 19.53
CA SER A 296 12.94 -21.32 20.80
C SER A 296 11.98 -20.17 21.09
N SER A 297 11.73 -19.88 22.37
CA SER A 297 10.71 -18.91 22.81
C SER A 297 11.17 -18.02 23.97
N VAL A 298 10.80 -16.74 23.90
CA VAL A 298 10.92 -15.76 25.00
C VAL A 298 9.52 -15.29 25.38
N GLU A 299 9.11 -15.53 26.64
CA GLU A 299 7.73 -15.36 27.10
C GLU A 299 7.62 -14.40 28.30
N ALA A 300 6.76 -13.40 28.18
CA ALA A 300 6.49 -12.41 29.22
C ALA A 300 4.99 -12.10 29.38
N ASP A 301 4.16 -13.15 29.48
CA ASP A 301 2.70 -12.98 29.55
C ASP A 301 2.20 -12.49 30.91
N THR A 302 1.18 -11.66 30.85
CA THR A 302 0.46 -11.11 32.00
C THR A 302 -0.82 -11.90 32.23
N THR A 303 -0.92 -12.59 33.36
CA THR A 303 -2.06 -13.45 33.71
C THR A 303 -2.98 -12.85 34.77
N GLY A 304 -2.72 -11.61 35.19
CA GLY A 304 -3.48 -10.91 36.23
C GLY A 304 -3.82 -9.46 35.89
N ALA A 305 -4.09 -8.66 36.93
CA ALA A 305 -4.55 -7.28 36.78
C ALA A 305 -3.42 -6.24 36.69
N LYS A 306 -2.18 -6.64 36.96
CA LYS A 306 -1.01 -5.74 36.84
C LYS A 306 -0.59 -5.73 35.37
N SER A 307 -0.16 -4.59 34.83
CA SER A 307 0.36 -4.55 33.45
C SER A 307 1.67 -5.31 33.32
N GLY A 308 1.91 -5.85 32.13
CA GLY A 308 3.12 -6.57 31.76
C GLY A 308 4.39 -5.76 31.93
N GLY A 309 5.47 -6.46 32.25
CA GLY A 309 6.84 -5.96 32.15
C GLY A 309 7.31 -5.80 30.71
N VAL A 310 8.63 -5.86 30.52
CA VAL A 310 9.28 -5.53 29.23
C VAL A 310 10.24 -6.64 28.82
N VAL A 311 10.24 -6.98 27.54
CA VAL A 311 11.34 -7.73 26.89
C VAL A 311 12.25 -6.71 26.23
N ASP A 312 13.44 -6.48 26.79
CA ASP A 312 14.43 -5.49 26.32
C ASP A 312 15.72 -6.17 25.84
N ILE A 313 15.88 -6.23 24.52
CA ILE A 313 17.00 -6.87 23.83
C ILE A 313 17.87 -5.76 23.22
N GLN A 314 19.15 -5.74 23.60
CA GLN A 314 20.13 -4.83 23.01
C GLN A 314 21.36 -5.61 22.59
N VAL A 315 21.60 -5.67 21.28
CA VAL A 315 22.67 -6.46 20.67
C VAL A 315 23.31 -5.74 19.48
N SER A 316 24.40 -6.26 18.93
CA SER A 316 24.87 -5.83 17.60
C SER A 316 24.00 -6.43 16.51
N LYS A 317 23.78 -7.76 16.55
CA LYS A 317 22.98 -8.50 15.57
C LYS A 317 21.91 -9.35 16.21
N PHE A 318 20.68 -9.24 15.72
CA PHE A 318 19.56 -10.08 16.13
C PHE A 318 19.13 -10.99 14.98
N ASN A 319 19.16 -12.30 15.20
CA ASN A 319 18.77 -13.30 14.21
C ASN A 319 17.74 -14.27 14.81
N MET A 320 16.57 -14.34 14.19
CA MET A 320 15.45 -15.13 14.64
C MET A 320 14.95 -16.01 13.51
N ASP A 321 14.96 -17.33 13.74
CA ASP A 321 14.57 -18.34 12.77
C ASP A 321 13.62 -19.36 13.42
N SER A 322 12.45 -19.60 12.84
CA SER A 322 11.48 -20.57 13.33
C SER A 322 11.25 -20.47 14.85
N SER A 323 11.10 -19.26 15.40
CA SER A 323 11.11 -18.99 16.84
C SER A 323 10.05 -17.95 17.25
N ASN A 324 9.86 -17.73 18.56
CA ASN A 324 8.83 -16.81 19.08
C ASN A 324 9.35 -15.85 20.16
N ILE A 325 8.89 -14.60 20.14
CA ILE A 325 9.02 -13.66 21.27
C ILE A 325 7.65 -13.05 21.53
N PHE A 326 7.14 -13.17 22.75
CA PHE A 326 5.83 -12.63 23.06
C PHE A 326 5.62 -12.14 24.49
N SER A 327 4.70 -11.18 24.64
CA SER A 327 4.31 -10.57 25.91
C SER A 327 2.82 -10.26 25.94
N ASP A 328 2.00 -11.31 25.96
CA ASP A 328 0.56 -11.17 25.86
C ASP A 328 -0.08 -10.76 27.19
N SER A 329 -1.22 -10.09 27.13
CA SER A 329 -2.15 -10.01 28.27
C SER A 329 -3.26 -11.05 28.12
N GLN A 330 -3.40 -11.88 29.15
CA GLN A 330 -4.41 -12.93 29.26
C GLN A 330 -5.53 -12.54 30.26
N ALA A 331 -5.44 -11.36 30.89
CA ALA A 331 -6.33 -10.89 31.95
C ALA A 331 -6.51 -9.35 31.87
N THR A 332 -6.87 -8.66 32.96
CA THR A 332 -7.21 -7.23 32.91
C THR A 332 -6.03 -6.26 32.86
N GLY A 333 -4.79 -6.71 33.11
CA GLY A 333 -3.58 -5.89 32.94
C GLY A 333 -3.25 -5.65 31.47
N ASN A 334 -2.50 -4.61 31.12
CA ASN A 334 -2.07 -4.39 29.72
C ASN A 334 -0.94 -5.36 29.32
N GLY A 335 -0.83 -5.67 28.02
CA GLY A 335 0.28 -6.44 27.46
C GLY A 335 1.62 -5.72 27.69
N GLY A 336 2.71 -6.50 27.78
CA GLY A 336 4.04 -5.94 27.97
C GLY A 336 4.67 -5.47 26.66
N ASP A 337 5.64 -4.57 26.75
CA ASP A 337 6.34 -4.04 25.58
C ASP A 337 7.51 -4.97 25.18
N ILE A 338 7.72 -5.12 23.88
CA ILE A 338 8.88 -5.80 23.30
C ILE A 338 9.74 -4.75 22.59
N LYS A 339 10.99 -4.61 23.05
CA LYS A 339 11.96 -3.67 22.52
C LYS A 339 13.20 -4.41 22.05
N ILE A 340 13.51 -4.27 20.76
CA ILE A 340 14.70 -4.84 20.13
C ILE A 340 15.52 -3.70 19.55
N ASN A 341 16.75 -3.55 20.00
CA ASN A 341 17.71 -2.59 19.47
C ASN A 341 18.96 -3.34 19.01
N ALA A 342 19.19 -3.38 17.70
CA ALA A 342 20.37 -3.99 17.10
C ALA A 342 21.26 -2.90 16.50
N THR A 343 22.55 -2.83 16.81
CA THR A 343 23.41 -1.78 16.26
C THR A 343 23.86 -2.02 14.83
N ASP A 344 23.71 -3.24 14.30
CA ASP A 344 24.12 -3.63 12.95
C ASP A 344 22.93 -4.11 12.09
N GLU A 345 22.28 -5.21 12.48
CA GLU A 345 21.19 -5.81 11.68
C GLU A 345 20.19 -6.64 12.52
N THR A 346 18.96 -6.73 12.02
CA THR A 346 17.88 -7.57 12.53
C THR A 346 17.32 -8.42 11.39
N ASN A 347 17.42 -9.75 11.53
CA ASN A 347 16.91 -10.74 10.58
C ASN A 347 15.86 -11.62 11.25
N ILE A 348 14.66 -11.68 10.66
CA ILE A 348 13.54 -12.49 11.14
C ILE A 348 13.07 -13.37 9.97
N SER A 349 13.11 -14.69 10.12
CA SER A 349 12.82 -15.64 9.04
C SER A 349 12.10 -16.90 9.48
N ASN A 350 11.58 -17.63 8.50
CA ASN A 350 11.01 -18.97 8.58
C ASN A 350 9.92 -19.09 9.66
N PHE A 351 8.76 -18.46 9.43
CA PHE A 351 7.62 -18.50 10.36
C PHE A 351 7.95 -18.04 11.79
N SER A 352 8.81 -17.02 11.92
CA SER A 352 9.12 -16.42 13.22
C SER A 352 8.07 -15.39 13.61
N TYR A 353 7.69 -15.37 14.89
CA TYR A 353 6.64 -14.48 15.39
C TYR A 353 7.12 -13.59 16.55
N ILE A 354 6.86 -12.29 16.44
CA ILE A 354 7.08 -11.31 17.52
C ILE A 354 5.77 -10.59 17.81
N TYR A 355 5.21 -10.73 19.01
CA TYR A 355 3.90 -10.17 19.29
C TYR A 355 3.62 -9.79 20.74
N ALA A 356 2.76 -8.80 20.95
CA ALA A 356 2.36 -8.32 22.27
C ALA A 356 0.83 -8.10 22.31
N ASN A 357 0.08 -9.19 22.39
CA ASN A 357 -1.37 -9.17 22.27
C ASN A 357 -2.06 -8.86 23.61
N ALA A 358 -3.36 -8.64 23.54
CA ALA A 358 -4.28 -8.71 24.67
C ALA A 358 -5.37 -9.72 24.32
N SER A 359 -5.13 -10.99 24.62
CA SER A 359 -5.92 -12.15 24.21
C SER A 359 -6.35 -12.95 25.46
N GLY A 360 -7.60 -12.81 25.93
CA GLY A 360 -8.10 -13.59 27.07
C GLY A 360 -9.56 -13.32 27.45
N SER A 361 -10.24 -14.27 28.08
CA SER A 361 -11.65 -14.06 28.51
C SER A 361 -11.82 -12.92 29.54
N GLY A 362 -10.74 -12.58 30.26
CA GLY A 362 -10.65 -11.44 31.18
C GLY A 362 -10.02 -10.17 30.58
N SER A 363 -9.58 -10.18 29.31
CA SER A 363 -8.83 -9.09 28.66
C SER A 363 -9.72 -8.01 28.03
N LYS A 364 -11.02 -8.00 28.35
CA LYS A 364 -12.00 -7.13 27.69
C LYS A 364 -11.65 -5.65 27.72
N ASP A 365 -10.90 -5.23 28.74
CA ASP A 365 -10.49 -3.83 28.97
C ASP A 365 -8.96 -3.63 28.87
N SER A 366 -8.16 -4.66 28.57
CA SER A 366 -6.70 -4.51 28.46
C SER A 366 -6.25 -4.08 27.05
N GLN A 367 -5.18 -3.31 26.96
CA GLN A 367 -4.55 -2.94 25.68
C GLN A 367 -3.40 -3.90 25.34
N GLY A 368 -3.23 -4.23 24.06
CA GLY A 368 -2.01 -4.88 23.57
C GLY A 368 -0.78 -4.01 23.81
N GLY A 369 0.38 -4.64 23.94
CA GLY A 369 1.65 -3.95 24.15
C GLY A 369 2.19 -3.30 22.88
N LYS A 370 3.41 -2.78 22.95
CA LYS A 370 4.13 -2.23 21.80
C LYS A 370 5.25 -3.17 21.35
N VAL A 371 5.41 -3.31 20.05
CA VAL A 371 6.59 -3.93 19.46
C VAL A 371 7.42 -2.85 18.79
N TYR A 372 8.63 -2.61 19.30
CA TYR A 372 9.57 -1.61 18.79
C TYR A 372 10.88 -2.28 18.37
N ILE A 373 11.25 -2.13 17.10
CA ILE A 373 12.51 -2.65 16.55
C ILE A 373 13.28 -1.50 15.91
N GLU A 374 14.52 -1.28 16.36
CA GLU A 374 15.45 -0.31 15.79
C GLU A 374 16.76 -0.99 15.41
N SER A 375 17.18 -0.77 14.16
CA SER A 375 18.41 -1.36 13.59
C SER A 375 18.84 -0.61 12.33
N PRO A 376 20.11 -0.61 11.91
CA PRO A 376 20.48 -0.08 10.60
C PRO A 376 19.79 -0.81 9.43
N ILE A 377 19.59 -2.12 9.57
CA ILE A 377 18.96 -3.01 8.59
C ILE A 377 17.93 -3.88 9.32
N ILE A 378 16.71 -3.91 8.80
CA ILE A 378 15.65 -4.84 9.22
C ILE A 378 15.20 -5.66 8.01
N SER A 379 15.33 -6.99 8.10
CA SER A 379 14.85 -7.94 7.10
C SER A 379 13.87 -8.92 7.73
N ILE A 380 12.64 -8.96 7.19
CA ILE A 380 11.57 -9.86 7.64
C ILE A 380 11.14 -10.69 6.43
N LYS A 381 11.22 -12.02 6.55
CA LYS A 381 10.97 -12.91 5.42
C LYS A 381 10.35 -14.26 5.78
N ASP A 382 9.96 -15.00 4.75
CA ASP A 382 9.58 -16.41 4.81
C ASP A 382 8.42 -16.67 5.79
N SER A 383 7.28 -16.03 5.53
CA SER A 383 6.02 -16.11 6.31
C SER A 383 6.13 -15.72 7.79
N SER A 384 7.08 -14.84 8.13
CA SER A 384 7.24 -14.30 9.49
C SER A 384 6.23 -13.20 9.80
N LYS A 385 5.91 -12.99 11.08
CA LYS A 385 4.92 -11.99 11.52
C LYS A 385 5.41 -11.14 12.68
N ILE A 386 5.09 -9.85 12.62
CA ILE A 386 5.29 -8.91 13.74
C ILE A 386 3.97 -8.21 14.00
N TYR A 387 3.37 -8.40 15.18
CA TYR A 387 2.02 -7.92 15.38
C TYR A 387 1.61 -7.60 16.80
N THR A 388 0.53 -6.85 16.91
CA THR A 388 -0.17 -6.60 18.19
C THR A 388 -1.66 -6.68 17.95
N GLU A 389 -2.34 -7.56 18.67
CA GLU A 389 -3.78 -7.76 18.53
C GLU A 389 -4.50 -7.64 19.87
N THR A 390 -5.67 -7.00 19.90
CA THR A 390 -6.46 -6.84 21.13
C THR A 390 -7.85 -7.43 20.97
N TYR A 391 -8.14 -8.44 21.78
CA TYR A 391 -9.42 -9.11 21.91
C TYR A 391 -10.22 -8.40 23.01
N GLY A 392 -11.01 -7.40 22.64
CA GLY A 392 -11.83 -6.64 23.59
C GLY A 392 -12.22 -5.24 23.12
N LYS A 393 -12.67 -4.41 24.07
CA LYS A 393 -13.13 -3.04 23.83
C LYS A 393 -12.00 -2.01 23.85
N SER A 394 -10.82 -2.42 24.31
CA SER A 394 -9.65 -1.56 24.43
C SER A 394 -8.93 -1.38 23.11
N LYS A 395 -8.16 -0.28 23.02
CA LYS A 395 -7.40 0.04 21.81
C LYS A 395 -6.29 -0.99 21.55
N GLY A 396 -6.09 -1.34 20.28
CA GLY A 396 -4.98 -2.17 19.83
C GLY A 396 -3.61 -1.58 20.16
N GLY A 397 -2.61 -2.47 20.25
CA GLY A 397 -1.20 -2.12 20.46
C GLY A 397 -0.58 -1.39 19.27
N SER A 398 0.75 -1.27 19.23
CA SER A 398 1.42 -0.65 18.09
C SER A 398 2.70 -1.37 17.69
N VAL A 399 2.96 -1.43 16.38
CA VAL A 399 4.22 -1.92 15.82
C VAL A 399 4.99 -0.74 15.23
N THR A 400 6.26 -0.60 15.61
CA THR A 400 7.16 0.43 15.08
C THR A 400 8.48 -0.18 14.68
N LEU A 401 8.83 -0.02 13.40
CA LEU A 401 10.14 -0.38 12.85
C LEU A 401 10.90 0.87 12.44
N LYS A 402 12.16 0.98 12.87
CA LYS A 402 13.02 2.12 12.55
C LYS A 402 14.37 1.63 12.03
N ALA A 403 14.60 1.82 10.74
CA ALA A 403 15.86 1.46 10.10
C ALA A 403 16.08 2.24 8.81
N PRO A 404 17.31 2.72 8.51
CA PRO A 404 17.69 3.17 7.18
C PRO A 404 17.21 2.23 6.06
N GLN A 405 17.30 0.91 6.25
CA GLN A 405 16.81 -0.09 5.30
C GLN A 405 15.82 -1.04 5.96
N ILE A 406 14.60 -1.12 5.40
CA ILE A 406 13.57 -2.07 5.82
C ILE A 406 13.16 -2.91 4.60
N SER A 407 13.23 -4.24 4.72
CA SER A 407 12.77 -5.19 3.71
C SER A 407 11.76 -6.15 4.33
N VAL A 408 10.57 -6.23 3.73
CA VAL A 408 9.51 -7.17 4.09
C VAL A 408 9.21 -8.02 2.86
N TYR A 409 9.40 -9.34 2.96
CA TYR A 409 9.26 -10.27 1.84
C TYR A 409 8.45 -11.50 2.24
N ASP A 410 7.30 -11.77 1.62
CA ASP A 410 6.40 -12.87 2.03
C ASP A 410 6.12 -12.84 3.55
N SER A 411 5.77 -11.69 4.12
CA SER A 411 5.62 -11.55 5.58
C SER A 411 4.57 -10.51 5.96
N GLU A 412 4.13 -10.55 7.22
CA GLU A 412 3.04 -9.70 7.71
C GLU A 412 3.48 -8.81 8.88
N ILE A 413 3.07 -7.55 8.85
CA ILE A 413 3.20 -6.62 9.96
C ILE A 413 1.83 -6.00 10.21
N PHE A 414 1.24 -6.23 11.38
CA PHE A 414 -0.11 -5.71 11.63
C PHE A 414 -0.37 -5.28 13.08
N ALA A 415 -1.27 -4.30 13.24
CA ALA A 415 -1.74 -3.87 14.56
C ALA A 415 -3.26 -3.74 14.55
N GLY A 416 -3.96 -4.66 15.23
CA GLY A 416 -5.41 -4.81 15.09
C GLY A 416 -6.18 -5.07 16.36
N THR A 417 -7.49 -5.20 16.20
CA THR A 417 -8.47 -5.52 17.25
C THR A 417 -9.52 -6.47 16.69
N GLU A 418 -9.96 -7.46 17.46
CA GLU A 418 -11.01 -8.41 17.01
C GLU A 418 -12.43 -8.08 17.54
N ASP A 419 -12.61 -7.06 18.38
CA ASP A 419 -13.91 -6.71 18.96
C ASP A 419 -14.15 -5.18 18.95
N GLU A 420 -14.88 -4.60 19.91
CA GLU A 420 -15.33 -3.20 19.85
C GLU A 420 -14.22 -2.12 19.88
N GLY A 421 -12.98 -2.46 20.25
CA GLY A 421 -11.88 -1.50 20.37
C GLY A 421 -11.33 -0.98 19.05
N ASP A 422 -10.82 0.26 19.03
CA ASP A 422 -10.12 0.82 17.87
C ASP A 422 -8.78 0.10 17.63
N ALA A 423 -8.46 -0.18 16.38
CA ALA A 423 -7.20 -0.81 16.01
C ALA A 423 -5.97 0.05 16.36
N GLY A 424 -4.84 -0.63 16.35
CA GLY A 424 -3.54 -0.10 16.73
C GLY A 424 -2.94 0.90 15.73
N SER A 425 -1.61 0.96 15.67
CA SER A 425 -0.94 1.66 14.57
C SER A 425 0.30 0.90 14.14
N VAL A 426 0.58 0.94 12.84
CA VAL A 426 1.81 0.40 12.25
C VAL A 426 2.64 1.52 11.65
N ASN A 427 3.89 1.64 12.11
CA ASN A 427 4.80 2.71 11.70
C ASN A 427 6.13 2.15 11.19
N LEU A 428 6.50 2.48 9.96
CA LEU A 428 7.78 2.11 9.35
C LEU A 428 8.56 3.38 9.01
N PHE A 429 9.72 3.55 9.63
CA PHE A 429 10.57 4.72 9.46
C PHE A 429 11.92 4.34 8.88
N GLY A 430 12.16 4.70 7.62
CA GLY A 430 13.40 4.32 6.93
C GLY A 430 13.72 5.13 5.68
N SER A 431 14.95 4.99 5.19
CA SER A 431 15.39 5.65 3.96
C SER A 431 14.98 4.84 2.74
N ILE A 432 15.12 3.52 2.78
CA ILE A 432 14.75 2.60 1.70
C ILE A 432 13.82 1.54 2.31
N ILE A 433 12.59 1.46 1.79
CA ILE A 433 11.57 0.55 2.32
C ILE A 433 11.02 -0.28 1.17
N GLY A 434 11.32 -1.58 1.18
CA GLY A 434 10.83 -2.55 0.20
C GLY A 434 9.80 -3.48 0.81
N ILE A 435 8.64 -3.59 0.17
CA ILE A 435 7.53 -4.48 0.58
C ILE A 435 7.17 -5.35 -0.63
N ASP A 436 7.55 -6.62 -0.58
CA ASP A 436 7.54 -7.49 -1.75
C ASP A 436 6.92 -8.87 -1.48
N ASN A 437 6.53 -9.54 -2.57
CA ASN A 437 6.04 -10.90 -2.62
C ASN A 437 4.92 -11.20 -1.61
N LYS A 438 3.71 -10.67 -1.86
CA LYS A 438 2.50 -10.87 -1.03
C LYS A 438 2.64 -10.40 0.42
N SER A 439 3.58 -9.52 0.72
CA SER A 439 3.73 -8.96 2.06
C SER A 439 2.54 -8.06 2.41
N ILE A 440 2.16 -8.06 3.69
CA ILE A 440 1.01 -7.29 4.20
C ILE A 440 1.47 -6.37 5.32
N ILE A 441 1.16 -5.09 5.19
CA ILE A 441 1.28 -4.09 6.25
C ILE A 441 -0.12 -3.58 6.55
N SER A 442 -0.68 -3.88 7.73
CA SER A 442 -2.07 -3.49 8.01
C SER A 442 -2.36 -2.99 9.42
N SER A 443 -3.47 -2.29 9.58
CA SER A 443 -3.96 -1.92 10.91
C SER A 443 -5.48 -1.97 10.93
N ASP A 444 -6.00 -3.16 11.26
CA ASP A 444 -7.39 -3.53 10.99
C ASP A 444 -8.17 -3.76 12.28
N THR A 445 -9.43 -3.34 12.28
CA THR A 445 -10.43 -3.85 13.23
C THR A 445 -11.21 -4.98 12.57
N TYR A 446 -11.08 -6.18 13.09
CA TYR A 446 -11.87 -7.36 12.73
C TYR A 446 -13.09 -7.46 13.63
N TYR A 447 -14.18 -7.98 13.09
CA TYR A 447 -15.39 -8.44 13.79
C TYR A 447 -16.16 -7.48 14.72
N GLY A 448 -15.65 -6.28 15.00
CA GLY A 448 -16.23 -5.34 15.95
C GLY A 448 -16.59 -3.96 15.41
N LYS A 449 -16.83 -3.02 16.34
CA LYS A 449 -17.27 -1.64 16.07
C LYS A 449 -16.13 -0.61 16.13
N GLY A 450 -14.90 -1.03 16.38
CA GLY A 450 -13.76 -0.13 16.43
C GLY A 450 -13.40 0.47 15.07
N LYS A 451 -12.70 1.58 15.09
CA LYS A 451 -12.10 2.19 13.90
C LYS A 451 -10.84 1.43 13.49
N GLY A 452 -10.60 1.31 12.19
CA GLY A 452 -9.30 0.90 11.67
C GLY A 452 -8.19 1.83 12.15
N GLY A 453 -6.99 1.29 12.31
CA GLY A 453 -5.84 1.97 12.86
C GLY A 453 -5.01 2.67 11.79
N ASP A 454 -4.12 3.57 12.18
CA ASP A 454 -3.33 4.33 11.20
C ASP A 454 -2.08 3.53 10.77
N VAL A 455 -1.77 3.55 9.47
CA VAL A 455 -0.53 3.02 8.90
C VAL A 455 0.31 4.18 8.34
N THR A 456 1.53 4.33 8.82
CA THR A 456 2.45 5.41 8.40
C THR A 456 3.78 4.83 7.93
N ILE A 457 4.21 5.18 6.73
CA ILE A 457 5.51 4.79 6.17
C ILE A 457 6.21 6.04 5.65
N SER A 458 7.37 6.36 6.20
CA SER A 458 8.09 7.60 5.88
C SER A 458 9.58 7.50 6.18
N GLY A 459 10.33 8.57 5.88
CA GLY A 459 11.66 8.77 6.44
C GLY A 459 11.63 9.03 7.94
N SER A 460 12.76 8.89 8.61
CA SER A 460 12.88 9.20 10.03
C SER A 460 12.48 10.65 10.34
N ASP A 461 11.85 10.87 11.50
CA ASP A 461 11.33 12.18 11.94
C ASP A 461 10.29 12.79 10.98
N ASP A 462 9.45 11.97 10.35
CA ASP A 462 8.44 12.39 9.35
C ASP A 462 9.07 13.11 8.13
N LYS A 463 10.32 12.79 7.79
CA LYS A 463 10.96 13.27 6.56
C LYS A 463 10.56 12.40 5.36
N TYR A 464 10.96 12.82 4.17
CA TYR A 464 10.88 11.95 2.99
C TYR A 464 11.88 10.80 3.13
N ALA A 465 11.42 9.56 3.00
CA ALA A 465 12.29 8.42 2.64
C ALA A 465 12.94 8.68 1.27
N GLU A 466 13.98 7.93 0.90
CA GLU A 466 14.54 7.95 -0.45
C GLU A 466 13.67 7.14 -1.43
N SER A 467 13.28 5.93 -1.05
CA SER A 467 12.32 5.12 -1.82
C SER A 467 11.38 4.30 -0.94
N ILE A 468 10.14 4.17 -1.42
CA ILE A 468 9.17 3.19 -0.94
C ILE A 468 8.72 2.40 -2.16
N ASP A 469 9.00 1.10 -2.16
CA ASP A 469 8.72 0.19 -3.28
C ASP A 469 7.80 -0.93 -2.81
N VAL A 470 6.62 -1.05 -3.45
CA VAL A 470 5.58 -2.04 -3.12
C VAL A 470 5.29 -2.89 -4.35
N SER A 471 5.57 -4.18 -4.28
CA SER A 471 5.53 -5.06 -5.46
C SER A 471 4.96 -6.44 -5.21
N ASN A 472 4.71 -7.16 -6.30
CA ASN A 472 4.33 -8.58 -6.33
C ASN A 472 3.16 -8.91 -5.39
N SER A 473 2.02 -8.25 -5.59
CA SER A 473 0.77 -8.40 -4.84
C SER A 473 0.86 -8.04 -3.35
N SER A 474 1.89 -7.30 -2.94
CA SER A 474 1.97 -6.78 -1.57
C SER A 474 0.99 -5.64 -1.34
N SER A 475 0.54 -5.48 -0.10
CA SER A 475 -0.55 -4.56 0.26
C SER A 475 -0.22 -3.77 1.53
N ILE A 476 -0.51 -2.46 1.50
CA ILE A 476 -0.49 -1.57 2.66
C ILE A 476 -1.92 -1.08 2.88
N TYR A 477 -2.59 -1.44 3.97
CA TYR A 477 -3.97 -1.00 4.14
C TYR A 477 -4.43 -0.82 5.58
N SER A 478 -5.55 -0.13 5.76
CA SER A 478 -6.24 0.00 7.04
C SER A 478 -7.73 -0.24 6.86
N GLY A 479 -8.25 -1.23 7.58
CA GLY A 479 -9.62 -1.71 7.43
C GLY A 479 -10.46 -1.64 8.71
N ALA A 480 -11.76 -1.45 8.54
CA ALA A 480 -12.78 -1.86 9.51
C ALA A 480 -13.61 -2.99 8.87
N ILE A 481 -13.24 -4.24 9.16
CA ILE A 481 -13.67 -5.46 8.46
C ILE A 481 -14.84 -6.11 9.22
N LYS A 482 -15.78 -6.69 8.48
CA LYS A 482 -17.10 -7.08 8.98
C LYS A 482 -17.05 -8.25 9.97
N GLY A 483 -17.54 -8.00 11.18
CA GLY A 483 -18.32 -8.97 11.95
C GLY A 483 -19.81 -8.78 11.70
N GLU A 484 -20.63 -9.74 12.11
CA GLU A 484 -22.06 -9.86 11.77
C GLU A 484 -22.97 -8.65 12.16
N PHE A 485 -22.42 -7.50 12.56
CA PHE A 485 -23.13 -6.34 13.08
C PHE A 485 -23.14 -5.13 12.13
N ALA A 486 -24.30 -4.49 12.02
CA ALA A 486 -24.59 -3.33 11.17
C ALA A 486 -23.85 -2.02 11.50
N ASN A 487 -22.86 -2.04 12.41
CA ASN A 487 -22.24 -0.85 13.01
C ASN A 487 -20.70 -0.83 12.91
N ALA A 488 -20.07 -1.55 11.98
CA ALA A 488 -18.61 -1.43 11.79
C ALA A 488 -18.25 0.05 11.50
N SER A 489 -17.21 0.56 12.18
CA SER A 489 -16.85 1.97 12.23
C SER A 489 -15.92 2.35 11.06
N SER A 490 -15.28 3.52 11.14
CA SER A 490 -14.52 4.09 10.03
C SER A 490 -13.15 3.42 9.85
N GLY A 491 -12.68 3.29 8.62
CA GLY A 491 -11.31 2.85 8.34
C GLY A 491 -10.27 3.87 8.86
N GLY A 492 -9.07 3.39 9.17
CA GLY A 492 -7.96 4.23 9.59
C GLY A 492 -7.21 4.85 8.41
N LYS A 493 -6.32 5.80 8.69
CA LYS A 493 -5.62 6.54 7.64
C LYS A 493 -4.35 5.82 7.21
N VAL A 494 -4.05 5.89 5.92
CA VAL A 494 -2.78 5.37 5.38
C VAL A 494 -1.97 6.52 4.79
N ARG A 495 -0.72 6.67 5.24
CA ARG A 495 0.16 7.78 4.84
C ARG A 495 1.52 7.28 4.37
N LEU A 496 1.93 7.69 3.16
CA LEU A 496 3.27 7.46 2.63
C LEU A 496 3.98 8.79 2.34
N LYS A 497 5.27 8.86 2.68
CA LYS A 497 6.12 10.05 2.43
C LYS A 497 7.54 9.66 2.01
N SER A 498 7.89 9.87 0.73
CA SER A 498 9.19 9.49 0.15
C SER A 498 9.62 10.40 -1.01
N LYS A 499 10.88 10.40 -1.44
CA LYS A 499 11.24 11.07 -2.70
C LYS A 499 10.62 10.34 -3.87
N ASN A 500 10.71 9.01 -3.87
CA ASN A 500 10.15 8.14 -4.89
C ASN A 500 9.22 7.08 -4.26
N ILE A 501 8.05 6.88 -4.86
CA ILE A 501 7.08 5.87 -4.45
C ILE A 501 6.68 5.05 -5.67
N ASN A 502 6.93 3.74 -5.65
CA ASN A 502 6.63 2.85 -6.76
C ASN A 502 5.72 1.70 -6.31
N PHE A 503 4.62 1.52 -7.04
CA PHE A 503 3.76 0.34 -6.97
C PHE A 503 3.88 -0.44 -8.27
N SER A 504 4.24 -1.71 -8.19
CA SER A 504 4.39 -2.59 -9.35
C SER A 504 3.76 -3.97 -9.12
N THR A 505 3.48 -4.71 -10.20
CA THR A 505 3.02 -6.11 -10.15
C THR A 505 1.91 -6.35 -9.10
N SER A 506 0.79 -5.64 -9.20
CA SER A 506 -0.35 -5.71 -8.27
C SER A 506 -0.12 -5.14 -6.87
N GLY A 507 0.88 -4.27 -6.67
CA GLY A 507 1.13 -3.60 -5.39
C GLY A 507 0.01 -2.63 -5.00
N LYS A 508 -0.50 -2.73 -3.78
CA LYS A 508 -1.71 -2.00 -3.35
C LYS A 508 -1.48 -1.11 -2.15
N ILE A 509 -2.19 0.01 -2.12
CA ILE A 509 -2.36 0.84 -0.94
C ILE A 509 -3.82 1.25 -0.79
N GLY A 510 -4.39 1.15 0.40
CA GLY A 510 -5.76 1.63 0.56
C GLY A 510 -6.31 1.66 1.97
N SER A 511 -7.55 2.14 2.08
CA SER A 511 -8.34 1.99 3.30
C SER A 511 -9.75 1.52 2.96
N GLU A 512 -10.31 0.68 3.83
CA GLU A 512 -11.62 0.11 3.61
C GLU A 512 -12.50 0.06 4.85
N SER A 513 -13.81 0.12 4.60
CA SER A 513 -14.86 -0.13 5.59
C SER A 513 -15.85 -1.13 5.01
N GLU A 514 -16.11 -2.23 5.73
CA GLU A 514 -17.11 -3.23 5.33
C GLU A 514 -18.47 -3.03 6.03
N GLY A 515 -18.57 -2.06 6.94
CA GLY A 515 -19.80 -1.71 7.66
C GLY A 515 -20.38 -0.35 7.27
N GLY A 516 -20.99 0.33 8.25
CA GLY A 516 -21.63 1.63 8.05
C GLY A 516 -20.71 2.84 8.24
N GLY A 517 -19.48 2.63 8.72
CA GLY A 517 -18.49 3.69 8.88
C GLY A 517 -17.86 4.13 7.56
N ARG A 518 -17.25 5.31 7.57
CA ARG A 518 -16.57 5.87 6.40
C ARG A 518 -15.24 5.14 6.16
N GLY A 519 -14.86 4.82 4.92
CA GLY A 519 -13.49 4.41 4.61
C GLY A 519 -12.47 5.46 5.08
N GLY A 520 -11.27 5.04 5.49
CA GLY A 520 -10.23 5.97 5.89
C GLY A 520 -9.61 6.72 4.72
N ASP A 521 -8.96 7.84 4.98
CA ASP A 521 -8.31 8.64 3.95
C ASP A 521 -6.90 8.09 3.65
N VAL A 522 -6.50 8.14 2.38
CA VAL A 522 -5.17 7.73 1.92
C VAL A 522 -4.41 8.94 1.40
N SER A 523 -3.21 9.18 1.92
CA SER A 523 -2.35 10.30 1.51
C SER A 523 -0.98 9.80 1.07
N ILE A 524 -0.60 10.15 -0.15
CA ILE A 524 0.66 9.76 -0.77
C ILE A 524 1.37 11.03 -1.21
N GLU A 525 2.47 11.35 -0.54
CA GLU A 525 3.27 12.54 -0.85
C GLU A 525 4.68 12.13 -1.28
N ALA A 526 5.10 12.60 -2.45
CA ALA A 526 6.47 12.43 -2.90
C ALA A 526 7.13 13.72 -3.35
N SER A 527 8.42 13.88 -3.04
CA SER A 527 9.17 15.07 -3.46
C SER A 527 9.71 14.98 -4.89
N GLU A 528 9.71 13.79 -5.51
CA GLU A 528 10.16 13.59 -6.89
C GLU A 528 9.10 12.91 -7.75
N SER A 529 8.73 11.65 -7.45
CA SER A 529 7.80 10.90 -8.29
C SER A 529 6.95 9.85 -7.58
N ILE A 530 5.76 9.61 -8.14
CA ILE A 530 4.85 8.51 -7.78
C ILE A 530 4.52 7.74 -9.05
N THR A 531 4.70 6.41 -9.03
CA THR A 531 4.37 5.54 -10.16
C THR A 531 3.52 4.34 -9.70
N PHE A 532 2.39 4.13 -10.37
CA PHE A 532 1.60 2.90 -10.30
C PHE A 532 1.68 2.19 -11.66
N SER A 533 2.24 0.98 -11.66
CA SER A 533 2.49 0.17 -12.85
C SER A 533 2.02 -1.27 -12.68
N GLY A 534 1.49 -1.87 -13.73
CA GLY A 534 0.98 -3.24 -13.72
C GLY A 534 -0.47 -3.37 -13.26
N THR A 535 -1.11 -4.44 -13.71
CA THR A 535 -2.52 -4.73 -13.42
C THR A 535 -2.72 -4.93 -11.93
N GLY A 536 -3.72 -4.27 -11.35
CA GLY A 536 -4.04 -4.38 -9.92
C GLY A 536 -3.24 -3.44 -9.02
N SER A 537 -2.21 -2.76 -9.54
CA SER A 537 -1.46 -1.77 -8.77
C SER A 537 -2.31 -0.53 -8.55
N SER A 538 -2.71 -0.25 -7.32
CA SER A 538 -3.73 0.77 -7.08
C SER A 538 -3.63 1.45 -5.72
N VAL A 539 -4.07 2.71 -5.70
CA VAL A 539 -4.49 3.40 -4.49
C VAL A 539 -6.02 3.37 -4.39
N TYR A 540 -6.57 2.98 -3.25
CA TYR A 540 -8.02 2.87 -3.11
C TYR A 540 -8.58 3.30 -1.75
N THR A 541 -9.82 3.77 -1.77
CA THR A 541 -10.65 3.98 -0.58
C THR A 541 -12.03 3.40 -0.81
N ASN A 542 -12.40 2.38 -0.03
CA ASN A 542 -13.60 1.59 -0.32
C ASN A 542 -14.59 1.56 0.86
N ALA A 543 -15.89 1.64 0.53
CA ALA A 543 -16.99 1.27 1.41
C ALA A 543 -17.68 0.03 0.81
N ASN A 544 -17.30 -1.16 1.29
CA ASN A 544 -17.63 -2.44 0.67
C ASN A 544 -19.00 -3.00 1.06
N SER A 545 -19.70 -2.40 2.03
CA SER A 545 -21.01 -2.88 2.46
C SER A 545 -22.09 -2.65 1.38
N GLU A 546 -22.84 -3.69 1.03
CA GLU A 546 -24.03 -3.58 0.15
C GLU A 546 -25.33 -3.29 0.93
N ALA A 547 -25.24 -3.29 2.27
CA ALA A 547 -26.39 -3.09 3.13
C ALA A 547 -26.92 -1.64 3.07
N SER A 548 -28.17 -1.44 3.51
CA SER A 548 -28.81 -0.10 3.55
C SER A 548 -28.12 0.92 4.45
N TYR A 549 -27.17 0.47 5.28
CA TYR A 549 -26.39 1.31 6.19
C TYR A 549 -24.95 1.54 5.73
N ALA A 550 -24.57 1.18 4.49
CA ALA A 550 -23.18 1.35 4.04
C ALA A 550 -22.69 2.80 4.17
N GLY A 551 -21.47 2.95 4.69
CA GLY A 551 -20.84 4.26 4.86
C GLY A 551 -20.30 4.85 3.56
N ASN A 552 -19.78 6.07 3.66
CA ASN A 552 -19.11 6.72 2.52
C ASN A 552 -17.69 6.16 2.35
N ALA A 553 -17.12 6.22 1.15
CA ALA A 553 -15.69 5.99 0.98
C ALA A 553 -14.84 7.13 1.59
N GLY A 554 -13.59 6.83 1.92
CA GLY A 554 -12.59 7.84 2.29
C GLY A 554 -12.05 8.59 1.08
N ASP A 555 -11.21 9.61 1.31
CA ASP A 555 -10.64 10.42 0.23
C ASP A 555 -9.20 9.98 -0.11
N ILE A 556 -8.79 10.25 -1.35
CA ILE A 556 -7.44 9.96 -1.85
C ILE A 556 -6.73 11.27 -2.18
N PHE A 557 -5.54 11.47 -1.60
CA PHE A 557 -4.69 12.64 -1.83
C PHE A 557 -3.33 12.20 -2.38
N ILE A 558 -3.01 12.61 -3.61
CA ILE A 558 -1.74 12.29 -4.28
C ILE A 558 -1.02 13.59 -4.61
N LYS A 559 0.23 13.72 -4.15
CA LYS A 559 1.03 14.93 -4.37
C LYS A 559 2.46 14.56 -4.74
N ALA A 560 2.90 14.91 -5.95
CA ALA A 560 4.29 14.79 -6.38
C ALA A 560 4.55 15.58 -7.66
N PRO A 561 5.79 16.06 -7.93
CA PRO A 561 6.10 16.70 -9.20
C PRO A 561 5.71 15.84 -10.42
N LYS A 562 5.93 14.52 -10.35
CA LYS A 562 5.56 13.58 -11.42
C LYS A 562 4.67 12.46 -10.89
N VAL A 563 3.48 12.29 -11.47
CA VAL A 563 2.56 11.20 -11.17
C VAL A 563 2.30 10.38 -12.43
N ASN A 564 2.55 9.08 -12.38
CA ASN A 564 2.38 8.16 -13.50
C ASN A 564 1.47 6.99 -13.13
N PHE A 565 0.38 6.81 -13.87
CA PHE A 565 -0.40 5.59 -13.87
C PHE A 565 -0.22 4.87 -15.21
N LYS A 566 0.17 3.60 -15.16
CA LYS A 566 0.48 2.80 -16.35
C LYS A 566 -0.07 1.40 -16.21
N GLU A 567 -0.35 0.75 -17.35
CA GLU A 567 -0.63 -0.70 -17.42
C GLU A 567 -1.75 -1.16 -16.49
N LYS A 568 -2.91 -0.48 -16.54
CA LYS A 568 -4.08 -0.69 -15.67
C LYS A 568 -3.86 -0.35 -14.18
N GLY A 569 -2.77 0.33 -13.83
CA GLY A 569 -2.61 0.94 -12.52
C GLY A 569 -3.55 2.14 -12.33
N GLY A 570 -3.93 2.48 -11.10
CA GLY A 570 -4.92 3.54 -10.92
C GLY A 570 -5.21 4.01 -9.49
N ALA A 571 -6.13 4.97 -9.39
CA ALA A 571 -6.70 5.48 -8.15
C ALA A 571 -8.22 5.26 -8.14
N THR A 572 -8.78 4.68 -7.08
CA THR A 572 -10.22 4.37 -7.00
C THR A 572 -10.82 4.68 -5.64
N ALA A 573 -11.81 5.58 -5.58
CA ALA A 573 -12.66 5.78 -4.41
C ALA A 573 -14.05 5.20 -4.70
N SER A 574 -14.50 4.19 -3.94
CA SER A 574 -15.74 3.49 -4.30
C SER A 574 -16.62 3.04 -3.14
N THR A 575 -17.92 2.89 -3.42
CA THR A 575 -18.94 2.42 -2.48
C THR A 575 -19.84 1.38 -3.16
N LYS A 576 -20.18 0.30 -2.46
CA LYS A 576 -21.09 -0.76 -2.94
C LYS A 576 -22.54 -0.62 -2.43
N GLY A 577 -22.78 0.29 -1.50
CA GLY A 577 -24.09 0.53 -0.90
C GLY A 577 -24.59 1.97 -1.11
N PRO A 578 -25.48 2.47 -0.24
CA PRO A 578 -26.06 3.82 -0.37
C PRO A 578 -25.13 4.97 0.03
N GLY A 579 -23.98 4.69 0.66
CA GLY A 579 -22.98 5.71 0.93
C GLY A 579 -22.43 6.34 -0.36
N ASN A 580 -21.83 7.53 -0.25
CA ASN A 580 -21.22 8.25 -1.35
C ASN A 580 -19.76 7.80 -1.58
N ALA A 581 -19.30 7.87 -2.83
CA ALA A 581 -17.89 7.66 -3.16
C ALA A 581 -17.03 8.87 -2.75
N GLY A 582 -15.74 8.62 -2.55
CA GLY A 582 -14.80 9.57 -1.99
C GLY A 582 -14.27 10.58 -3.00
N PHE A 583 -13.67 11.65 -2.48
CA PHE A 583 -12.96 12.66 -3.25
C PHE A 583 -11.57 12.14 -3.65
N ILE A 584 -11.14 12.46 -4.87
CA ILE A 584 -9.79 12.18 -5.34
C ILE A 584 -9.11 13.49 -5.74
N GLN A 585 -7.98 13.79 -5.11
CA GLN A 585 -7.11 14.91 -5.47
C GLN A 585 -5.77 14.41 -6.00
N VAL A 586 -5.34 14.99 -7.13
CA VAL A 586 -3.99 14.81 -7.67
C VAL A 586 -3.37 16.17 -7.92
N ASP A 587 -2.32 16.49 -7.17
CA ASP A 587 -1.52 17.70 -7.33
C ASP A 587 -0.12 17.33 -7.86
N ALA A 588 0.20 17.76 -9.09
CA ALA A 588 1.46 17.45 -9.76
C ALA A 588 1.99 18.61 -10.63
N ASP A 589 3.20 18.46 -11.17
CA ASP A 589 3.60 19.25 -12.34
C ASP A 589 3.20 18.51 -13.62
N GLU A 590 3.49 17.20 -13.68
CA GLU A 590 3.21 16.34 -14.81
C GLU A 590 2.39 15.12 -14.36
N LEU A 591 1.24 14.91 -15.00
CA LEU A 591 0.40 13.71 -14.82
C LEU A 591 0.34 12.92 -16.14
N SER A 592 0.66 11.63 -16.08
CA SER A 592 0.52 10.70 -17.21
C SER A 592 -0.37 9.52 -16.82
N LEU A 593 -1.40 9.27 -17.63
CA LEU A 593 -2.25 8.09 -17.60
C LEU A 593 -2.08 7.31 -18.91
N ASP A 594 -1.67 6.06 -18.84
CA ASP A 594 -1.32 5.22 -19.98
C ASP A 594 -1.83 3.78 -19.85
N THR A 595 -2.09 3.14 -20.99
CA THR A 595 -2.42 1.71 -21.13
C THR A 595 -3.51 1.27 -20.16
N GLN A 596 -4.74 1.74 -20.38
CA GLN A 596 -5.94 1.40 -19.59
C GLN A 596 -5.85 1.74 -18.10
N SER A 597 -4.93 2.61 -17.68
CA SER A 597 -4.90 3.16 -16.32
C SER A 597 -6.14 4.00 -16.01
N SER A 598 -6.54 4.11 -14.75
CA SER A 598 -7.74 4.86 -14.38
C SER A 598 -7.63 5.70 -13.10
N VAL A 599 -8.33 6.83 -13.08
CA VAL A 599 -8.65 7.60 -11.86
C VAL A 599 -10.16 7.68 -11.75
N THR A 600 -10.74 7.01 -10.74
CA THR A 600 -12.18 6.70 -10.71
C THR A 600 -12.81 6.99 -9.35
N SER A 601 -13.91 7.74 -9.32
CA SER A 601 -14.79 7.83 -8.15
C SER A 601 -16.16 7.24 -8.48
N LYS A 602 -16.55 6.14 -7.81
CA LYS A 602 -17.68 5.32 -8.25
C LYS A 602 -18.64 4.90 -7.13
N SER A 603 -19.93 5.11 -7.36
CA SER A 603 -21.01 4.44 -6.63
C SER A 603 -21.49 3.22 -7.41
N ASP A 604 -21.12 2.03 -6.93
CA ASP A 604 -21.31 0.74 -7.63
C ASP A 604 -22.63 0.04 -7.27
N SER A 605 -23.43 0.65 -6.39
CA SER A 605 -24.73 0.10 -5.99
C SER A 605 -25.79 0.27 -7.08
N LYS A 606 -26.38 -0.84 -7.54
CA LYS A 606 -27.42 -0.87 -8.59
C LYS A 606 -28.83 -0.50 -8.10
N THR A 607 -29.04 -0.36 -6.79
CA THR A 607 -30.35 -0.10 -6.19
C THR A 607 -30.41 1.34 -5.69
N ALA A 608 -30.23 1.55 -4.38
CA ALA A 608 -30.23 2.85 -3.74
C ALA A 608 -28.79 3.41 -3.62
N GLY A 609 -28.07 3.51 -4.74
CA GLY A 609 -26.68 3.96 -4.72
C GLY A 609 -26.50 5.44 -4.36
N GLY A 610 -25.47 5.74 -3.58
CA GLY A 610 -25.07 7.11 -3.25
C GLY A 610 -24.47 7.86 -4.45
N ASN A 611 -24.08 9.12 -4.24
CA ASN A 611 -23.44 9.93 -5.27
C ASN A 611 -21.96 9.52 -5.47
N ALA A 612 -21.45 9.71 -6.68
CA ALA A 612 -20.00 9.65 -6.91
C ALA A 612 -19.33 10.93 -6.36
N GLY A 613 -18.08 10.81 -5.91
CA GLY A 613 -17.30 11.91 -5.39
C GLY A 613 -16.65 12.75 -6.50
N LYS A 614 -16.10 13.90 -6.12
CA LYS A 614 -15.36 14.79 -7.03
C LYS A 614 -13.99 14.21 -7.37
N ILE A 615 -13.51 14.48 -8.58
CA ILE A 615 -12.10 14.34 -8.96
C ILE A 615 -11.53 15.74 -9.24
N ASP A 616 -10.45 16.13 -8.56
CA ASP A 616 -9.73 17.40 -8.76
C ASP A 616 -8.27 17.09 -9.12
N ILE A 617 -7.87 17.46 -10.33
CA ILE A 617 -6.52 17.25 -10.85
C ILE A 617 -5.90 18.60 -11.16
N LYS A 618 -4.76 18.91 -10.55
CA LYS A 618 -3.96 20.09 -10.83
C LYS A 618 -2.57 19.65 -11.27
N ALA A 619 -2.21 19.94 -12.51
CA ALA A 619 -0.91 19.59 -13.09
C ALA A 619 -0.24 20.84 -13.68
N ASN A 620 0.72 21.45 -12.98
CA ASN A 620 1.26 22.77 -13.35
C ASN A 620 1.81 22.85 -14.79
N LYS A 621 2.26 21.74 -15.40
CA LYS A 621 2.84 21.68 -16.74
C LYS A 621 1.98 20.94 -17.74
N GLY A 622 1.45 19.77 -17.39
CA GLY A 622 0.67 19.03 -18.37
C GLY A 622 0.04 17.74 -17.89
N ILE A 623 -1.07 17.39 -18.54
CA ILE A 623 -1.79 16.13 -18.38
C ILE A 623 -1.74 15.40 -19.72
N THR A 624 -1.26 14.15 -19.71
CA THR A 624 -1.33 13.24 -20.87
C THR A 624 -2.17 12.02 -20.51
N ILE A 625 -3.21 11.75 -21.30
CA ILE A 625 -4.06 10.56 -21.16
C ILE A 625 -4.05 9.81 -22.48
N LYS A 626 -3.67 8.54 -22.49
CA LYS A 626 -3.56 7.77 -23.74
C LYS A 626 -3.87 6.29 -23.58
N ASN A 627 -4.02 5.60 -24.71
CA ASN A 627 -4.12 4.14 -24.81
C ASN A 627 -5.25 3.55 -23.95
N GLY A 628 -6.46 4.09 -24.09
CA GLY A 628 -7.66 3.65 -23.37
C GLY A 628 -7.69 4.03 -21.88
N ALA A 629 -6.76 4.86 -21.41
CA ALA A 629 -6.77 5.35 -20.04
C ALA A 629 -7.92 6.34 -19.78
N SER A 630 -8.37 6.44 -18.52
CA SER A 630 -9.58 7.20 -18.19
C SER A 630 -9.53 7.97 -16.86
N VAL A 631 -10.25 9.10 -16.82
CA VAL A 631 -10.63 9.81 -15.59
C VAL A 631 -12.15 9.81 -15.52
N SER A 632 -12.74 9.21 -14.50
CA SER A 632 -14.19 9.02 -14.48
C SER A 632 -14.87 9.13 -13.13
N THR A 633 -16.08 9.67 -13.14
CA THR A 633 -17.01 9.59 -12.00
C THR A 633 -18.28 8.88 -12.44
N ALA A 634 -18.74 7.87 -11.71
CA ALA A 634 -19.87 7.06 -12.16
C ALA A 634 -20.82 6.61 -11.05
N THR A 635 -22.10 6.51 -11.37
CA THR A 635 -23.12 5.87 -10.52
C THR A 635 -23.85 4.75 -11.26
N GLU A 636 -24.04 3.60 -10.61
CA GLU A 636 -24.80 2.46 -11.17
C GLU A 636 -26.27 2.45 -10.72
N GLY A 637 -26.61 3.24 -9.69
CA GLY A 637 -27.96 3.36 -9.10
C GLY A 637 -28.57 4.76 -9.27
N GLY A 638 -29.45 5.14 -8.34
CA GLY A 638 -30.15 6.44 -8.38
C GLY A 638 -29.32 7.68 -8.02
N GLY A 639 -28.08 7.53 -7.55
CA GLY A 639 -27.21 8.64 -7.18
C GLY A 639 -26.70 9.46 -8.37
N ASN A 640 -26.26 10.69 -8.11
CA ASN A 640 -25.68 11.58 -9.12
C ASN A 640 -24.18 11.30 -9.32
N ALA A 641 -23.70 11.45 -10.55
CA ALA A 641 -22.28 11.38 -10.83
C ALA A 641 -21.53 12.65 -10.37
N GLY A 642 -20.24 12.50 -10.10
CA GLY A 642 -19.40 13.53 -9.49
C GLY A 642 -18.87 14.55 -10.48
N MET A 643 -18.34 15.65 -9.96
CA MET A 643 -17.63 16.65 -10.77
C MET A 643 -16.21 16.18 -11.08
N ILE A 644 -15.76 16.43 -12.30
CA ILE A 644 -14.36 16.29 -12.70
C ILE A 644 -13.81 17.70 -13.01
N SER A 645 -12.73 18.08 -12.33
CA SER A 645 -12.07 19.38 -12.45
C SER A 645 -10.60 19.17 -12.79
N LEU A 646 -10.15 19.67 -13.94
CA LEU A 646 -8.76 19.59 -14.40
C LEU A 646 -8.20 21.00 -14.59
N ALA A 647 -7.02 21.26 -14.05
CA ALA A 647 -6.25 22.48 -14.29
C ALA A 647 -4.82 22.12 -14.73
N ALA A 648 -4.37 22.63 -15.88
CA ALA A 648 -2.99 22.40 -16.34
C ALA A 648 -2.49 23.44 -17.34
N ASP A 649 -1.20 23.41 -17.67
CA ASP A 649 -0.68 24.20 -18.79
C ASP A 649 -1.20 23.63 -20.13
N ASN A 650 -1.15 22.30 -20.30
CA ASN A 650 -1.60 21.59 -21.50
C ASN A 650 -2.37 20.30 -21.15
N LEU A 651 -3.35 19.94 -21.97
CA LEU A 651 -4.03 18.63 -21.93
C LEU A 651 -3.89 17.94 -23.28
N LYS A 652 -3.32 16.73 -23.29
CA LYS A 652 -3.26 15.87 -24.47
C LYS A 652 -4.00 14.55 -24.22
N MET A 653 -4.95 14.23 -25.09
CA MET A 653 -5.71 12.98 -25.07
C MET A 653 -5.61 12.27 -26.42
N GLU A 654 -5.21 10.99 -26.43
CA GLU A 654 -5.08 10.20 -27.65
C GLU A 654 -5.44 8.72 -27.44
N SER A 655 -5.61 7.98 -28.53
CA SER A 655 -5.79 6.52 -28.53
C SER A 655 -6.87 6.04 -27.56
N GLU A 656 -8.12 6.47 -27.77
CA GLU A 656 -9.29 6.11 -26.95
C GLU A 656 -9.27 6.58 -25.49
N ALA A 657 -8.45 7.58 -25.17
CA ALA A 657 -8.47 8.23 -23.86
C ALA A 657 -9.85 8.85 -23.53
N ALA A 658 -10.28 8.74 -22.27
CA ALA A 658 -11.61 9.20 -21.87
C ALA A 658 -11.60 10.06 -20.58
N ILE A 659 -12.39 11.14 -20.58
CA ILE A 659 -12.80 11.86 -19.37
C ILE A 659 -14.33 11.80 -19.31
N SER A 660 -14.90 11.16 -18.30
CA SER A 660 -16.34 10.92 -18.28
C SER A 660 -17.02 11.07 -16.93
N SER A 661 -18.19 11.71 -16.91
CA SER A 661 -19.07 11.73 -15.73
C SER A 661 -20.43 11.14 -16.09
N SER A 662 -20.77 9.96 -15.54
CA SER A 662 -21.94 9.21 -16.01
C SER A 662 -22.86 8.65 -14.92
N SER A 663 -24.17 8.71 -15.16
CA SER A 663 -25.17 7.94 -14.42
C SER A 663 -25.68 6.79 -15.29
N ASN A 664 -25.31 5.57 -14.92
CA ASN A 664 -25.47 4.37 -15.76
C ASN A 664 -26.79 3.61 -15.51
N SER A 665 -27.61 4.06 -14.55
CA SER A 665 -28.87 3.39 -14.22
C SER A 665 -29.95 3.67 -15.27
N LYS A 666 -30.49 2.61 -15.90
CA LYS A 666 -31.54 2.68 -16.93
C LYS A 666 -32.95 3.00 -16.38
N GLY A 667 -33.11 3.04 -15.06
CA GLY A 667 -34.37 3.34 -14.37
C GLY A 667 -34.44 4.80 -13.92
N THR A 668 -34.71 5.01 -12.62
CA THR A 668 -34.61 6.32 -11.96
C THR A 668 -33.16 6.71 -11.70
N GLY A 669 -32.34 6.76 -12.75
CA GLY A 669 -30.94 7.18 -12.67
C GLY A 669 -30.82 8.65 -12.30
N GLY A 670 -29.75 8.97 -11.56
CA GLY A 670 -29.42 10.34 -11.16
C GLY A 670 -28.91 11.20 -12.32
N ASN A 671 -28.56 12.44 -12.02
CA ASN A 671 -27.94 13.35 -12.97
C ASN A 671 -26.47 12.96 -13.19
N ALA A 672 -25.98 13.14 -14.41
CA ALA A 672 -24.55 13.14 -14.68
C ALA A 672 -23.89 14.38 -14.08
N GLY A 673 -22.61 14.28 -13.72
CA GLY A 673 -21.85 15.36 -13.12
C GLY A 673 -21.20 16.27 -14.15
N GLN A 674 -20.64 17.38 -13.68
CA GLN A 674 -19.98 18.38 -14.52
C GLN A 674 -18.52 18.01 -14.81
N ILE A 675 -18.06 18.31 -16.02
CA ILE A 675 -16.63 18.31 -16.38
C ILE A 675 -16.19 19.77 -16.60
N ALA A 676 -15.19 20.21 -15.85
CA ALA A 676 -14.57 21.52 -16.00
C ALA A 676 -13.08 21.32 -16.27
N ILE A 677 -12.60 21.78 -17.43
CA ILE A 677 -11.20 21.72 -17.81
C ILE A 677 -10.72 23.13 -18.09
N LYS A 678 -9.66 23.54 -17.40
CA LYS A 678 -9.00 24.80 -17.60
C LYS A 678 -7.54 24.56 -17.94
N THR A 679 -7.13 24.96 -19.13
CA THR A 679 -5.72 24.99 -19.51
C THR A 679 -5.23 26.40 -19.76
N ASP A 680 -3.96 26.67 -19.45
CA ASP A 680 -3.37 27.97 -19.75
C ASP A 680 -2.95 28.08 -21.23
N LYS A 681 -2.63 26.95 -21.87
CA LYS A 681 -2.27 26.82 -23.29
C LYS A 681 -3.24 25.90 -24.04
N ASP A 682 -2.84 24.70 -24.41
CA ASP A 682 -3.52 23.93 -25.44
C ASP A 682 -4.30 22.72 -24.90
N ILE A 683 -5.43 22.42 -25.54
CA ILE A 683 -6.12 21.13 -25.43
C ILE A 683 -6.03 20.43 -26.79
N GLU A 684 -5.47 19.23 -26.81
CA GLU A 684 -5.35 18.39 -28.01
C GLU A 684 -6.06 17.05 -27.81
N LEU A 685 -7.12 16.82 -28.60
CA LEU A 685 -7.91 15.59 -28.61
C LEU A 685 -7.71 14.87 -29.95
N GLN A 686 -7.22 13.65 -29.91
CA GLN A 686 -6.94 12.85 -31.11
C GLN A 686 -7.40 11.41 -30.97
N THR A 687 -7.52 10.71 -32.08
CA THR A 687 -7.64 9.25 -32.16
C THR A 687 -8.68 8.70 -31.18
N ARG A 688 -9.96 9.04 -31.42
CA ARG A 688 -11.11 8.60 -30.61
C ARG A 688 -11.09 9.04 -29.15
N ALA A 689 -10.33 10.08 -28.80
CA ALA A 689 -10.40 10.71 -27.47
C ALA A 689 -11.82 11.24 -27.18
N LEU A 690 -12.32 11.02 -25.95
CA LEU A 690 -13.68 11.33 -25.55
C LEU A 690 -13.73 12.16 -24.27
N ILE A 691 -14.42 13.29 -24.30
CA ILE A 691 -14.85 14.02 -23.10
C ILE A 691 -16.37 13.95 -23.05
N SER A 692 -16.96 13.31 -22.03
CA SER A 692 -18.39 13.07 -22.03
C SER A 692 -19.09 13.15 -20.69
N THR A 693 -20.33 13.63 -20.72
CA THR A 693 -21.27 13.50 -19.59
C THR A 693 -22.50 12.76 -20.07
N ALA A 694 -22.91 11.69 -19.40
CA ALA A 694 -23.98 10.84 -19.89
C ALA A 694 -24.94 10.35 -18.80
N THR A 695 -26.21 10.22 -19.14
CA THR A 695 -27.20 9.55 -18.28
C THR A 695 -27.98 8.53 -19.08
N GLU A 696 -28.15 7.33 -18.52
CA GLU A 696 -28.91 6.22 -19.10
C GLU A 696 -30.37 6.17 -18.62
N GLY A 697 -30.73 7.01 -17.63
CA GLY A 697 -32.02 7.01 -16.94
C GLY A 697 -32.83 8.28 -17.13
N THR A 698 -33.63 8.64 -16.13
CA THR A 698 -34.46 9.85 -16.12
C THR A 698 -33.72 11.13 -15.72
N GLY A 699 -32.49 11.04 -15.20
CA GLY A 699 -31.67 12.19 -14.84
C GLY A 699 -31.24 13.01 -16.06
N ASN A 700 -30.69 14.20 -15.81
CA ASN A 700 -30.14 15.07 -16.85
C ASN A 700 -28.65 14.79 -17.06
N ALA A 701 -28.16 15.03 -18.27
CA ALA A 701 -26.73 15.00 -18.56
C ALA A 701 -26.03 16.28 -18.06
N GLY A 702 -24.72 16.17 -17.83
CA GLY A 702 -23.92 17.18 -17.14
C GLY A 702 -23.40 18.28 -18.05
N MET A 703 -22.89 19.36 -17.46
CA MET A 703 -22.22 20.41 -18.20
C MET A 703 -20.77 20.02 -18.52
N ILE A 704 -20.29 20.38 -19.71
CA ILE A 704 -18.87 20.36 -20.06
C ILE A 704 -18.42 21.80 -20.29
N SER A 705 -17.43 22.27 -19.53
CA SER A 705 -16.83 23.60 -19.68
C SER A 705 -15.34 23.47 -19.95
N LEU A 706 -14.87 24.02 -21.07
CA LEU A 706 -13.47 24.04 -21.46
C LEU A 706 -12.98 25.50 -21.59
N GLU A 707 -11.86 25.81 -20.94
CA GLU A 707 -11.15 27.09 -21.07
C GLU A 707 -9.70 26.83 -21.49
N ALA A 708 -9.23 27.42 -22.60
CA ALA A 708 -7.88 27.21 -23.12
C ALA A 708 -7.43 28.38 -24.04
N ASP A 709 -6.18 28.36 -24.52
CA ASP A 709 -5.76 29.18 -25.65
C ASP A 709 -6.23 28.58 -26.97
N ASN A 710 -5.95 27.30 -27.20
CA ASN A 710 -6.37 26.58 -28.40
C ASN A 710 -7.01 25.24 -28.06
N LEU A 711 -7.96 24.81 -28.88
CA LEU A 711 -8.51 23.46 -28.89
C LEU A 711 -8.38 22.86 -30.28
N LYS A 712 -7.69 21.73 -30.36
CA LYS A 712 -7.52 20.95 -31.59
C LYS A 712 -8.17 19.58 -31.41
N MET A 713 -9.06 19.23 -32.33
CA MET A 713 -9.76 17.95 -32.37
C MET A 713 -9.58 17.29 -33.74
N GLN A 714 -9.15 16.02 -33.77
CA GLN A 714 -8.97 15.28 -35.02
C GLN A 714 -9.18 13.77 -34.83
N THR A 715 -9.29 13.03 -35.93
CA THR A 715 -9.36 11.55 -35.92
C THR A 715 -10.45 11.00 -34.98
N GLN A 716 -11.71 11.39 -35.19
CA GLN A 716 -12.88 10.94 -34.40
C GLN A 716 -12.89 11.35 -32.93
N ALA A 717 -12.20 12.44 -32.57
CA ALA A 717 -12.27 12.98 -31.22
C ALA A 717 -13.65 13.60 -30.93
N ALA A 718 -14.20 13.38 -29.74
CA ALA A 718 -15.56 13.79 -29.40
C ALA A 718 -15.66 14.50 -28.06
N ILE A 719 -16.47 15.56 -28.00
CA ILE A 719 -16.98 16.18 -26.78
C ILE A 719 -18.49 16.01 -26.78
N SER A 720 -19.07 15.33 -25.79
CA SER A 720 -20.50 14.99 -25.81
C SER A 720 -21.21 15.12 -24.46
N SER A 721 -22.39 15.72 -24.46
CA SER A 721 -23.31 15.67 -23.31
C SER A 721 -24.62 15.03 -23.72
N SER A 722 -24.93 13.83 -23.21
CA SER A 722 -26.03 13.02 -23.74
C SER A 722 -26.97 12.42 -22.69
N SER A 723 -28.26 12.48 -22.99
CA SER A 723 -29.33 11.73 -22.30
C SER A 723 -29.74 10.55 -23.18
N ASN A 724 -29.32 9.34 -22.80
CA ASN A 724 -29.39 8.15 -23.63
C ASN A 724 -30.68 7.33 -23.42
N SER A 725 -31.51 7.69 -22.44
CA SER A 725 -32.78 7.02 -22.18
C SER A 725 -33.80 7.28 -23.29
N LYS A 726 -34.39 6.22 -23.85
CA LYS A 726 -35.41 6.29 -24.92
C LYS A 726 -36.84 6.56 -24.42
N GLY A 727 -37.05 6.60 -23.10
CA GLY A 727 -38.35 6.82 -22.46
C GLY A 727 -38.54 8.27 -22.04
N ALA A 728 -39.00 8.49 -20.81
CA ALA A 728 -39.08 9.81 -20.17
C ALA A 728 -37.70 10.42 -19.80
N GLY A 729 -36.65 10.09 -20.57
CA GLY A 729 -35.27 10.49 -20.31
C GLY A 729 -35.12 11.99 -20.05
N GLY A 730 -34.13 12.37 -19.24
CA GLY A 730 -33.90 13.78 -18.91
C GLY A 730 -33.28 14.58 -20.04
N ASN A 731 -32.98 15.85 -19.79
CA ASN A 731 -32.39 16.75 -20.78
C ASN A 731 -30.90 16.43 -20.97
N ALA A 732 -30.41 16.67 -22.19
CA ALA A 732 -28.98 16.72 -22.44
C ALA A 732 -28.36 17.99 -21.81
N GLY A 733 -27.08 17.93 -21.47
CA GLY A 733 -26.40 19.01 -20.77
C GLY A 733 -25.76 20.02 -21.71
N LYS A 734 -25.25 21.11 -21.13
CA LYS A 734 -24.63 22.23 -21.86
C LYS A 734 -23.16 21.96 -22.15
N ILE A 735 -22.69 22.36 -23.34
CA ILE A 735 -21.26 22.44 -23.65
C ILE A 735 -20.86 23.90 -23.81
N GLU A 736 -19.82 24.33 -23.11
CA GLU A 736 -19.26 25.68 -23.16
C GLU A 736 -17.76 25.60 -23.41
N ILE A 737 -17.29 26.20 -24.52
CA ILE A 737 -15.88 26.21 -24.91
C ILE A 737 -15.45 27.66 -25.07
N LYS A 738 -14.48 28.10 -24.26
CA LYS A 738 -13.92 29.45 -24.26
C LYS A 738 -12.43 29.38 -24.59
N LEU A 739 -12.07 29.84 -25.78
CA LEU A 739 -10.72 29.83 -26.28
C LEU A 739 -10.20 31.26 -26.47
N LYS A 740 -8.93 31.50 -26.10
CA LYS A 740 -8.29 32.79 -26.39
C LYS A 740 -7.97 32.95 -27.88
N ASN A 741 -7.67 31.85 -28.57
CA ASN A 741 -7.18 31.82 -29.96
C ASN A 741 -8.04 30.94 -30.87
N ASN A 742 -7.73 29.66 -31.06
CA ASN A 742 -8.29 28.88 -32.19
C ASN A 742 -9.05 27.61 -31.75
N LEU A 743 -10.19 27.36 -32.38
CA LEU A 743 -10.86 26.05 -32.42
C LEU A 743 -10.64 25.43 -33.80
N SER A 744 -9.94 24.29 -33.88
CA SER A 744 -9.75 23.52 -35.11
C SER A 744 -10.31 22.11 -34.95
N MET A 745 -11.30 21.74 -35.76
CA MET A 745 -11.86 20.39 -35.81
C MET A 745 -11.71 19.80 -37.23
N GLN A 746 -11.13 18.60 -37.31
CA GLN A 746 -10.89 17.92 -38.59
C GLN A 746 -11.30 16.45 -38.53
N ASP A 747 -11.57 15.89 -39.71
CA ASP A 747 -11.86 14.49 -39.97
C ASP A 747 -13.25 14.01 -39.55
N LYS A 748 -13.75 13.04 -40.33
CA LYS A 748 -15.08 12.46 -40.14
C LYS A 748 -15.21 11.80 -38.77
N GLY A 749 -16.29 12.14 -38.08
CA GLY A 749 -16.59 11.64 -36.74
C GLY A 749 -16.01 12.48 -35.61
N THR A 750 -15.19 13.49 -35.92
CA THR A 750 -14.79 14.50 -34.94
C THR A 750 -15.96 15.43 -34.65
N ALA A 751 -16.41 15.52 -33.40
CA ALA A 751 -17.64 16.22 -33.10
C ALA A 751 -17.76 16.86 -31.71
N VAL A 752 -18.50 17.96 -31.63
CA VAL A 752 -19.00 18.54 -30.38
C VAL A 752 -20.52 18.40 -30.39
N THR A 753 -21.07 17.59 -29.48
CA THR A 753 -22.47 17.16 -29.57
C THR A 753 -23.22 17.26 -28.26
N THR A 754 -24.49 17.66 -28.32
CA THR A 754 -25.43 17.44 -27.23
C THR A 754 -26.60 16.63 -27.79
N SER A 755 -27.03 15.59 -27.07
CA SER A 755 -28.08 14.72 -27.60
C SER A 755 -29.04 14.20 -26.56
N SER A 756 -30.33 14.20 -26.89
CA SER A 756 -31.38 13.54 -26.12
C SER A 756 -32.03 12.45 -26.96
N TYR A 757 -32.12 11.24 -26.43
CA TYR A 757 -32.72 10.08 -27.11
C TYR A 757 -34.16 9.80 -26.67
N GLY A 758 -34.67 10.54 -25.68
CA GLY A 758 -36.01 10.38 -25.11
C GLY A 758 -36.82 11.68 -25.19
N GLN A 759 -37.71 11.88 -24.21
CA GLN A 759 -38.59 13.06 -24.14
C GLN A 759 -37.87 14.36 -23.72
N GLY A 760 -36.67 14.28 -23.15
CA GLY A 760 -35.89 15.46 -22.76
C GLY A 760 -35.41 16.29 -23.95
N ASN A 761 -35.09 17.55 -23.69
CA ASN A 761 -34.53 18.48 -24.67
C ASN A 761 -33.04 18.20 -24.92
N ALA A 762 -32.57 18.52 -26.12
CA ALA A 762 -31.14 18.59 -26.41
C ALA A 762 -30.49 19.82 -25.74
N GLY A 763 -29.17 19.76 -25.58
CA GLY A 763 -28.42 20.73 -24.79
C GLY A 763 -27.93 21.92 -25.62
N ASN A 764 -27.53 22.99 -24.95
CA ASN A 764 -26.97 24.15 -25.66
C ASN A 764 -25.46 24.01 -25.82
N ILE A 765 -24.94 24.45 -26.96
CA ILE A 765 -23.51 24.53 -27.27
C ILE A 765 -23.13 26.00 -27.43
N THR A 766 -22.16 26.48 -26.66
CA THR A 766 -21.63 27.84 -26.77
C THR A 766 -20.13 27.79 -26.99
N LEU A 767 -19.66 28.40 -28.07
CA LEU A 767 -18.26 28.41 -28.47
C LEU A 767 -17.78 29.86 -28.58
N SER A 768 -16.64 30.17 -27.99
CA SER A 768 -15.99 31.47 -28.10
C SER A 768 -14.53 31.29 -28.50
N SER A 769 -14.08 31.94 -29.57
CA SER A 769 -12.69 31.86 -30.07
C SER A 769 -12.31 33.11 -30.86
N ASN A 770 -11.06 33.23 -31.31
CA ASN A 770 -10.71 34.18 -32.37
C ASN A 770 -11.06 33.60 -33.75
N ASN A 771 -10.69 32.35 -34.00
CA ASN A 771 -10.95 31.65 -35.26
C ASN A 771 -11.56 30.27 -35.01
N LEU A 772 -12.61 29.93 -35.77
CA LEU A 772 -13.21 28.60 -35.83
C LEU A 772 -12.96 27.98 -37.20
N THR A 773 -12.41 26.77 -37.24
CA THR A 773 -12.22 25.98 -38.47
C THR A 773 -12.82 24.58 -38.31
N LEU A 774 -13.75 24.23 -39.20
CA LEU A 774 -14.38 22.92 -39.31
C LEU A 774 -14.10 22.34 -40.70
N GLU A 775 -13.40 21.21 -40.78
CA GLU A 775 -13.04 20.60 -42.07
C GLU A 775 -13.27 19.09 -42.09
N LYS A 776 -13.41 18.53 -43.29
CA LYS A 776 -13.44 17.07 -43.55
C LYS A 776 -14.51 16.35 -42.72
N ASP A 777 -15.78 16.75 -42.87
CA ASP A 777 -16.94 16.18 -42.15
C ASP A 777 -16.93 16.33 -40.61
N ALA A 778 -16.15 17.27 -40.05
CA ALA A 778 -16.26 17.64 -38.64
C ALA A 778 -17.61 18.31 -38.33
N ALA A 779 -18.19 18.03 -37.16
CA ALA A 779 -19.56 18.44 -36.85
C ALA A 779 -19.73 19.09 -35.47
N ILE A 780 -20.59 20.11 -35.40
CA ILE A 780 -21.10 20.67 -34.14
C ILE A 780 -22.61 20.49 -34.16
N SER A 781 -23.18 19.76 -33.19
CA SER A 781 -24.60 19.47 -33.24
C SER A 781 -25.34 19.40 -31.91
N SER A 782 -26.59 19.86 -31.93
CA SER A 782 -27.53 19.74 -30.80
C SER A 782 -28.80 19.05 -31.28
N GLU A 783 -29.00 17.80 -30.84
CA GLU A 783 -29.93 16.88 -31.49
C GLU A 783 -30.90 16.21 -30.51
N SER A 784 -32.21 16.36 -30.78
CA SER A 784 -33.26 15.56 -30.15
C SER A 784 -33.64 14.40 -31.08
N LYS A 785 -33.25 13.19 -30.67
CA LYS A 785 -33.21 11.97 -31.51
C LYS A 785 -34.37 11.00 -31.28
N SER A 786 -35.34 11.35 -30.45
CA SER A 786 -36.50 10.49 -30.19
C SER A 786 -37.43 10.46 -31.40
N SER A 787 -37.82 9.26 -31.83
CA SER A 787 -38.71 9.04 -32.98
C SER A 787 -40.20 8.94 -32.60
N THR A 788 -40.54 8.98 -31.32
CA THR A 788 -41.90 8.81 -30.81
C THR A 788 -42.42 10.08 -30.14
N ALA A 789 -41.65 10.62 -29.20
CA ALA A 789 -41.89 11.88 -28.51
C ALA A 789 -40.55 12.43 -28.01
N GLY A 790 -39.98 13.32 -28.80
CA GLY A 790 -38.72 14.02 -28.51
C GLY A 790 -38.94 15.41 -27.97
N GLY A 791 -37.98 15.86 -27.16
CA GLY A 791 -37.89 17.25 -26.74
C GLY A 791 -37.38 18.16 -27.86
N ALA A 792 -37.17 19.42 -27.53
CA ALA A 792 -36.63 20.42 -28.45
C ALA A 792 -35.16 20.15 -28.81
N ALA A 793 -34.75 20.57 -30.02
CA ALA A 793 -33.34 20.77 -30.33
C ALA A 793 -32.78 21.94 -29.51
N GLY A 794 -31.51 21.90 -29.15
CA GLY A 794 -30.87 22.96 -28.39
C GLY A 794 -30.32 24.07 -29.27
N TRP A 795 -29.70 25.06 -28.63
CA TRP A 795 -29.12 26.22 -29.30
C TRP A 795 -27.62 26.05 -29.49
N ILE A 796 -27.12 26.49 -30.64
CA ILE A 796 -25.70 26.58 -30.94
C ILE A 796 -25.34 28.05 -31.14
N THR A 797 -24.43 28.56 -30.31
CA THR A 797 -23.90 29.92 -30.44
C THR A 797 -22.40 29.85 -30.69
N VAL A 798 -21.97 30.41 -31.83
CA VAL A 798 -20.57 30.56 -32.21
C VAL A 798 -20.21 32.03 -32.15
N ASN A 799 -19.28 32.39 -31.27
CA ASN A 799 -18.72 33.72 -31.16
C ASN A 799 -17.24 33.68 -31.56
N SER A 800 -16.93 34.03 -32.80
CA SER A 800 -15.56 34.16 -33.28
C SER A 800 -15.17 35.63 -33.40
N LYS A 801 -13.96 36.03 -32.97
CA LYS A 801 -13.56 37.44 -33.11
C LYS A 801 -13.19 37.82 -34.54
N ASN A 802 -12.67 36.89 -35.33
CA ASN A 802 -12.14 37.16 -36.67
C ASN A 802 -12.90 36.37 -37.74
N GLU A 803 -12.76 35.04 -37.75
CA GLU A 803 -13.32 34.20 -38.82
C GLU A 803 -13.98 32.90 -38.34
N VAL A 804 -14.93 32.44 -39.15
CA VAL A 804 -15.54 31.11 -39.09
C VAL A 804 -15.40 30.48 -40.47
N ARG A 805 -14.62 29.40 -40.58
CA ARG A 805 -14.38 28.64 -41.81
C ARG A 805 -14.98 27.25 -41.67
N ILE A 806 -15.92 26.90 -42.55
CA ILE A 806 -16.52 25.56 -42.59
C ILE A 806 -16.30 25.03 -44.00
N SER A 807 -15.57 23.93 -44.13
CA SER A 807 -15.25 23.37 -45.44
C SER A 807 -15.30 21.84 -45.52
N SER A 808 -15.35 21.31 -46.74
CA SER A 808 -15.20 19.87 -47.02
C SER A 808 -16.14 18.98 -46.19
N GLY A 809 -17.44 19.26 -46.23
CA GLY A 809 -18.47 18.51 -45.51
C GLY A 809 -18.68 18.90 -44.04
N GLY A 810 -17.88 19.85 -43.52
CA GLY A 810 -18.06 20.38 -42.17
C GLY A 810 -19.47 20.90 -41.91
N SER A 811 -19.95 20.83 -40.66
CA SER A 811 -21.34 21.20 -40.37
C SER A 811 -21.62 21.74 -38.97
N ILE A 812 -22.60 22.64 -38.90
CA ILE A 812 -23.22 23.11 -37.65
C ILE A 812 -24.72 22.84 -37.75
N THR A 813 -25.27 21.99 -36.87
CA THR A 813 -26.64 21.50 -37.03
C THR A 813 -27.43 21.44 -35.73
N THR A 814 -28.67 21.93 -35.73
CA THR A 814 -29.66 21.62 -34.68
C THR A 814 -30.77 20.80 -35.29
N GLU A 815 -31.10 19.65 -34.72
CA GLU A 815 -32.10 18.75 -35.29
C GLU A 815 -33.06 18.23 -34.21
N ALA A 816 -34.36 18.24 -34.49
CA ALA A 816 -35.36 17.50 -33.73
C ALA A 816 -36.06 16.49 -34.63
N ILE A 817 -36.20 15.24 -34.19
CA ILE A 817 -36.82 14.19 -35.01
C ILE A 817 -38.35 14.22 -34.89
N ASN A 818 -38.93 14.01 -33.72
CA ASN A 818 -40.39 13.93 -33.56
C ASN A 818 -40.83 14.72 -32.32
N THR A 819 -41.16 15.99 -32.48
CA THR A 819 -41.68 16.80 -31.37
C THR A 819 -43.17 16.51 -31.16
N SER A 820 -43.57 16.11 -29.95
CA SER A 820 -45.00 15.88 -29.62
C SER A 820 -45.55 17.02 -28.78
N SER A 821 -46.61 17.67 -29.27
CA SER A 821 -47.36 18.67 -28.52
C SER A 821 -48.10 18.07 -27.32
N SER A 822 -47.54 18.23 -26.12
CA SER A 822 -48.43 18.50 -24.98
C SER A 822 -48.95 19.93 -25.16
N LYS A 823 -50.21 20.02 -25.59
CA LYS A 823 -51.01 21.24 -25.66
C LYS A 823 -50.78 22.05 -24.38
N GLU A 824 -50.38 23.32 -24.51
CA GLU A 824 -50.25 24.37 -23.47
C GLU A 824 -48.88 25.06 -23.29
N ARG A 825 -48.01 25.12 -24.31
CA ARG A 825 -46.98 26.19 -24.35
C ARG A 825 -46.99 26.89 -25.69
N ASN A 826 -47.14 28.22 -25.68
CA ASN A 826 -47.16 29.10 -26.86
C ASN A 826 -45.76 29.30 -27.49
N ASP A 827 -44.80 28.43 -27.16
CA ASP A 827 -43.40 28.55 -27.55
C ASP A 827 -43.07 27.33 -28.43
N ARG A 828 -43.50 27.37 -29.70
CA ARG A 828 -43.25 26.29 -30.67
C ARG A 828 -41.73 26.14 -30.84
N PHE A 829 -41.25 24.93 -30.55
CA PHE A 829 -39.86 24.59 -30.30
C PHE A 829 -38.92 24.80 -31.49
N ASN A 830 -38.05 25.82 -31.42
CA ASN A 830 -37.10 26.13 -32.48
C ASN A 830 -35.67 25.95 -31.94
N GLY A 831 -34.92 25.00 -32.53
CA GLY A 831 -33.46 25.05 -32.45
C GLY A 831 -32.98 26.43 -32.92
N LYS A 832 -31.86 26.93 -32.41
CA LYS A 832 -31.32 28.22 -32.84
C LYS A 832 -29.85 28.08 -33.13
N ILE A 833 -29.42 28.57 -34.29
CA ILE A 833 -28.00 28.74 -34.60
C ILE A 833 -27.70 30.23 -34.70
N THR A 834 -26.76 30.70 -33.90
CA THR A 834 -26.23 32.06 -34.00
C THR A 834 -24.74 32.00 -34.32
N VAL A 835 -24.33 32.63 -35.41
CA VAL A 835 -22.91 32.76 -35.81
C VAL A 835 -22.54 34.24 -35.81
N ASN A 836 -21.85 34.66 -34.77
CA ASN A 836 -21.31 36.00 -34.61
C ASN A 836 -19.82 35.98 -34.97
N THR A 837 -19.42 36.68 -36.03
CA THR A 837 -18.00 36.84 -36.36
C THR A 837 -17.70 38.19 -36.96
N LYS A 838 -16.64 38.89 -36.52
CA LYS A 838 -16.46 40.29 -36.96
C LYS A 838 -16.02 40.43 -38.42
N SER A 839 -15.30 39.47 -38.98
CA SER A 839 -14.72 39.60 -40.32
C SER A 839 -15.37 38.66 -41.32
N LEU A 840 -15.07 37.35 -41.29
CA LEU A 840 -15.42 36.45 -42.39
C LEU A 840 -16.18 35.20 -41.91
N LEU A 841 -17.28 34.88 -42.59
CA LEU A 841 -17.91 33.57 -42.63
C LEU A 841 -17.63 32.92 -43.99
N TYR A 842 -16.82 31.85 -44.02
CA TYR A 842 -16.40 31.16 -45.23
C TYR A 842 -16.99 29.74 -45.35
N LEU A 843 -18.07 29.67 -46.14
CA LEU A 843 -18.85 28.56 -46.69
C LEU A 843 -18.23 27.77 -47.85
N VAL A 844 -17.62 26.57 -47.71
CA VAL A 844 -17.22 25.75 -48.89
C VAL A 844 -17.63 24.27 -48.79
N ASN A 845 -18.52 23.78 -49.66
CA ASN A 845 -19.01 22.39 -49.61
C ASN A 845 -19.48 21.98 -48.20
N SER A 846 -20.23 22.85 -47.52
CA SER A 846 -20.57 22.67 -46.10
C SER A 846 -22.00 23.10 -45.77
N LYS A 847 -22.42 22.93 -44.52
CA LYS A 847 -23.81 23.20 -44.12
C LYS A 847 -23.97 23.82 -42.73
N ILE A 848 -24.88 24.79 -42.61
CA ILE A 848 -25.44 25.29 -41.36
C ILE A 848 -26.95 25.02 -41.41
N THR A 849 -27.46 24.16 -40.54
CA THR A 849 -28.87 23.73 -40.66
C THR A 849 -29.59 23.64 -39.32
N THR A 850 -30.78 24.22 -39.25
CA THR A 850 -31.78 23.92 -38.23
C THR A 850 -32.88 23.09 -38.88
N SER A 851 -33.35 22.03 -38.22
CA SER A 851 -34.41 21.19 -38.81
C SER A 851 -35.31 20.50 -37.79
N VAL A 852 -36.57 20.35 -38.17
CA VAL A 852 -37.52 19.41 -37.55
C VAL A 852 -37.92 18.38 -38.60
N LYS A 853 -37.56 17.10 -38.38
CA LYS A 853 -37.73 16.05 -39.39
C LYS A 853 -39.15 15.46 -39.44
N SER A 854 -39.89 15.50 -38.32
CA SER A 854 -41.27 15.02 -38.22
C SER A 854 -41.97 15.61 -36.99
N GLY A 855 -43.32 15.58 -36.97
CA GLY A 855 -44.13 16.20 -35.92
C GLY A 855 -44.39 17.69 -36.13
N ASP A 856 -45.19 18.28 -35.24
CA ASP A 856 -45.77 19.63 -35.35
C ASP A 856 -44.84 20.78 -34.90
N GLY A 857 -43.55 20.49 -34.72
CA GLY A 857 -42.54 21.46 -34.33
C GLY A 857 -42.15 22.40 -35.48
N ASN A 858 -41.89 23.66 -35.15
CA ASN A 858 -41.44 24.67 -36.10
C ASN A 858 -39.94 24.53 -36.40
N GLY A 859 -39.52 24.97 -37.58
CA GLY A 859 -38.13 25.03 -38.01
C GLY A 859 -37.34 26.01 -37.15
N GLY A 860 -36.08 25.68 -36.87
CA GLY A 860 -35.24 26.50 -36.00
C GLY A 860 -34.75 27.79 -36.67
N ASP A 861 -34.44 28.82 -35.90
CA ASP A 861 -33.96 30.10 -36.44
C ASP A 861 -32.44 30.11 -36.66
N ILE A 862 -31.97 30.77 -37.72
CA ILE A 862 -30.56 30.99 -38.02
C ILE A 862 -30.27 32.49 -38.08
N GLU A 863 -29.29 32.93 -37.30
CA GLU A 863 -28.83 34.32 -37.22
C GLU A 863 -27.33 34.41 -37.50
N ILE A 864 -26.95 35.21 -38.48
CA ILE A 864 -25.57 35.34 -38.97
C ILE A 864 -25.26 36.84 -39.11
N ASP A 865 -24.19 37.30 -38.45
CA ASP A 865 -23.78 38.72 -38.45
C ASP A 865 -22.25 38.90 -38.63
N PRO A 866 -21.72 38.78 -39.87
CA PRO A 866 -20.33 39.14 -40.18
C PRO A 866 -20.16 40.23 -41.25
N GLN A 867 -18.97 40.83 -41.34
CA GLN A 867 -18.66 41.75 -42.44
C GLN A 867 -18.75 41.08 -43.82
N PHE A 868 -18.21 39.86 -43.96
CA PHE A 868 -18.19 39.11 -45.21
C PHE A 868 -18.83 37.73 -45.04
N VAL A 869 -19.77 37.39 -45.90
CA VAL A 869 -20.27 36.02 -46.09
C VAL A 869 -19.89 35.55 -47.48
N ILE A 870 -19.18 34.43 -47.58
CA ILE A 870 -18.87 33.77 -48.85
C ILE A 870 -19.40 32.35 -48.81
N MET A 871 -20.20 31.97 -49.80
CA MET A 871 -20.78 30.64 -49.97
C MET A 871 -20.41 30.05 -51.33
N ASP A 872 -19.81 28.86 -51.30
CA ASP A 872 -19.45 28.04 -52.45
C ASP A 872 -19.97 26.59 -52.23
N HIS A 873 -20.90 26.14 -53.06
CA HIS A 873 -21.56 24.83 -52.97
C HIS A 873 -22.05 24.48 -51.55
N SER A 874 -22.56 25.45 -50.81
CA SER A 874 -22.88 25.34 -49.38
C SER A 874 -24.35 25.60 -49.07
N LYS A 875 -24.81 25.20 -47.87
CA LYS A 875 -26.23 25.21 -47.50
C LYS A 875 -26.48 25.93 -46.18
N ILE A 876 -27.43 26.87 -46.15
CA ILE A 876 -28.01 27.46 -44.93
C ILE A 876 -29.50 27.13 -44.93
N ILE A 877 -29.95 26.24 -44.03
CA ILE A 877 -31.30 25.64 -44.12
C ILE A 877 -32.02 25.70 -42.77
N ALA A 878 -33.27 26.18 -42.76
CA ALA A 878 -34.12 26.31 -41.58
C ALA A 878 -35.49 25.64 -41.74
N ASN A 879 -35.50 24.34 -42.04
CA ASN A 879 -36.70 23.66 -42.53
C ASN A 879 -37.54 23.01 -41.42
N ALA A 880 -38.81 22.80 -41.72
CA ALA A 880 -39.76 22.08 -40.88
C ALA A 880 -40.55 21.03 -41.69
N TYR A 881 -41.18 20.08 -40.99
CA TYR A 881 -42.04 19.08 -41.60
C TYR A 881 -43.52 19.47 -41.51
N GLU A 882 -44.16 19.35 -40.34
CA GLU A 882 -45.56 19.79 -40.15
C GLU A 882 -45.71 21.20 -39.56
N GLY A 883 -44.75 21.67 -38.76
CA GLY A 883 -44.72 23.04 -38.25
C GLY A 883 -44.27 24.07 -39.29
N ASN A 884 -44.26 25.36 -38.93
CA ASN A 884 -43.80 26.41 -39.84
C ASN A 884 -42.27 26.37 -39.98
N GLY A 885 -41.74 26.75 -41.15
CA GLY A 885 -40.30 26.93 -41.36
C GLY A 885 -39.71 28.01 -40.44
N GLY A 886 -38.40 27.92 -40.20
CA GLY A 886 -37.67 28.84 -39.31
C GLY A 886 -37.24 30.14 -40.00
N ASN A 887 -36.82 31.14 -39.24
CA ASN A 887 -36.37 32.40 -39.82
C ASN A 887 -34.85 32.39 -40.02
N ILE A 888 -34.41 32.82 -41.20
CA ILE A 888 -33.00 33.04 -41.52
C ILE A 888 -32.76 34.54 -41.63
N HIS A 889 -31.90 35.07 -40.77
CA HIS A 889 -31.46 36.47 -40.79
C HIS A 889 -29.95 36.56 -41.00
N ILE A 890 -29.53 37.15 -42.11
CA ILE A 890 -28.12 37.37 -42.45
C ILE A 890 -27.89 38.87 -42.56
N VAL A 891 -27.03 39.41 -41.70
CA VAL A 891 -26.58 40.80 -41.74
C VAL A 891 -25.13 40.78 -42.18
N SER A 892 -24.79 41.49 -43.27
CA SER A 892 -23.41 41.56 -43.73
C SER A 892 -23.12 42.77 -44.60
N ASP A 893 -21.88 43.27 -44.55
CA ASP A 893 -21.44 44.33 -45.47
C ASP A 893 -21.31 43.81 -46.90
N GLN A 894 -20.97 42.52 -47.07
CA GLN A 894 -20.82 41.85 -48.37
C GLN A 894 -21.30 40.39 -48.28
N PHE A 895 -22.25 40.02 -49.15
CA PHE A 895 -22.78 38.67 -49.28
C PHE A 895 -22.49 38.12 -50.69
N ILE A 896 -21.63 37.10 -50.79
CA ILE A 896 -21.25 36.44 -52.05
C ILE A 896 -21.70 34.98 -52.01
N GLN A 897 -22.62 34.62 -52.89
CA GLN A 897 -23.18 33.28 -53.02
C GLN A 897 -22.98 32.76 -54.45
N ASP A 898 -22.43 31.55 -54.59
CA ASP A 898 -22.37 30.88 -55.88
C ASP A 898 -23.74 30.28 -56.29
N ILE A 899 -23.89 29.91 -57.57
CA ILE A 899 -25.16 29.41 -58.10
C ILE A 899 -25.60 28.05 -57.54
N TYR A 900 -24.70 27.29 -56.91
CA TYR A 900 -25.01 25.99 -56.32
C TYR A 900 -25.28 26.05 -54.81
N SER A 901 -25.00 27.18 -54.17
CA SER A 901 -25.33 27.40 -52.76
C SER A 901 -26.82 27.65 -52.55
N ILE A 902 -27.35 27.21 -51.40
CA ILE A 902 -28.79 27.25 -51.09
C ILE A 902 -29.01 27.95 -49.74
N VAL A 903 -29.96 28.88 -49.70
CA VAL A 903 -30.58 29.42 -48.49
C VAL A 903 -32.07 29.07 -48.53
N ASP A 904 -32.55 28.26 -47.59
CA ASP A 904 -33.91 27.69 -47.60
C ASP A 904 -34.52 27.67 -46.19
N ALA A 905 -35.79 28.06 -46.08
CA ALA A 905 -36.56 28.13 -44.83
C ALA A 905 -37.93 27.46 -44.98
N SER A 906 -38.05 26.51 -45.89
CA SER A 906 -39.32 25.91 -46.29
C SER A 906 -39.92 24.97 -45.24
N SER A 907 -41.24 24.79 -45.31
CA SER A 907 -41.95 23.73 -44.62
C SER A 907 -42.72 22.84 -45.58
N GLU A 908 -42.75 21.53 -45.32
CA GLU A 908 -43.49 20.58 -46.17
C GLU A 908 -45.02 20.75 -46.05
N PHE A 909 -45.54 20.89 -44.83
CA PHE A 909 -46.98 21.03 -44.57
C PHE A 909 -47.37 22.32 -43.82
N GLY A 910 -46.40 23.03 -43.25
CA GLY A 910 -46.59 24.30 -42.57
C GLY A 910 -46.41 25.51 -43.48
N LEU A 911 -46.36 26.71 -42.89
CA LEU A 911 -45.97 27.92 -43.63
C LEU A 911 -44.45 27.98 -43.76
N ASP A 912 -43.96 28.43 -44.92
CA ASP A 912 -42.53 28.75 -45.09
C ASP A 912 -42.09 29.86 -44.12
N GLY A 913 -40.86 29.78 -43.66
CA GLY A 913 -40.21 30.77 -42.81
C GLY A 913 -39.74 32.00 -43.59
N ASN A 914 -39.23 33.01 -42.88
CA ASN A 914 -38.74 34.24 -43.49
C ASN A 914 -37.23 34.18 -43.72
N ILE A 915 -36.78 34.48 -44.95
CA ILE A 915 -35.38 34.70 -45.29
C ILE A 915 -35.16 36.20 -45.48
N LYS A 916 -34.34 36.81 -44.62
CA LYS A 916 -33.98 38.22 -44.66
C LYS A 916 -32.46 38.37 -44.74
N ILE A 917 -31.97 38.89 -45.87
CA ILE A 917 -30.56 39.18 -46.11
C ILE A 917 -30.40 40.70 -46.20
N GLU A 918 -29.67 41.29 -45.27
CA GLU A 918 -29.31 42.70 -45.26
C GLU A 918 -27.86 42.85 -45.71
N ALA A 919 -27.68 43.06 -47.03
CA ALA A 919 -26.38 43.35 -47.64
C ALA A 919 -26.57 44.34 -48.83
N PRO A 920 -25.64 45.28 -49.07
CA PRO A 920 -25.65 46.11 -50.27
C PRO A 920 -25.50 45.26 -51.54
N ASP A 921 -26.15 45.67 -52.64
CA ASP A 921 -25.95 45.02 -53.95
C ASP A 921 -24.47 45.11 -54.37
N VAL A 922 -23.82 43.96 -54.51
CA VAL A 922 -22.41 43.88 -54.92
C VAL A 922 -22.34 43.73 -56.44
N ASP A 923 -22.07 44.82 -57.16
CA ASP A 923 -21.82 44.79 -58.61
C ASP A 923 -20.38 44.33 -58.92
N LEU A 924 -20.21 43.02 -59.09
CA LEU A 924 -18.94 42.39 -59.47
C LEU A 924 -18.57 42.59 -60.96
N SER A 925 -19.44 43.20 -61.78
CA SER A 925 -19.19 43.35 -63.23
C SER A 925 -17.96 44.20 -63.55
N SER A 926 -17.62 45.14 -62.66
CA SER A 926 -16.47 46.05 -62.79
C SER A 926 -15.13 45.43 -62.36
N ALA A 927 -15.14 44.30 -61.63
CA ALA A 927 -13.95 43.60 -61.14
C ALA A 927 -13.55 42.38 -61.99
N LEU A 928 -14.41 41.95 -62.93
CA LEU A 928 -14.11 40.91 -63.91
C LEU A 928 -13.16 41.46 -65.00
N VAL A 929 -11.86 41.45 -64.71
CA VAL A 929 -10.83 41.66 -65.74
C VAL A 929 -10.80 40.44 -66.65
N ILE A 930 -11.14 40.61 -67.93
CA ILE A 930 -10.87 39.60 -68.96
C ILE A 930 -9.35 39.47 -69.07
N LEU A 931 -8.79 38.34 -68.64
CA LEU A 931 -7.38 38.01 -68.87
C LEU A 931 -7.13 38.03 -70.39
N PRO A 932 -6.15 38.82 -70.89
CA PRO A 932 -5.90 38.90 -72.33
C PRO A 932 -5.47 37.54 -72.88
N SER A 933 -6.19 37.06 -73.89
CA SER A 933 -6.01 35.77 -74.57
C SER A 933 -4.85 35.74 -75.56
N ASN A 934 -3.77 36.46 -75.25
CA ASN A 934 -2.56 36.45 -76.05
C ASN A 934 -1.73 35.23 -75.59
N PHE A 935 -1.96 34.06 -76.20
CA PHE A 935 -1.00 32.98 -76.07
C PHE A 935 0.33 33.46 -76.68
N MET A 936 1.42 33.45 -75.89
CA MET A 936 2.76 33.54 -76.44
C MET A 936 3.00 32.30 -77.31
N ASP A 937 3.13 32.51 -78.62
CA ASP A 937 3.52 31.47 -79.57
C ASP A 937 4.99 31.07 -79.33
N ALA A 938 5.17 29.97 -78.60
CA ALA A 938 6.50 29.40 -78.30
C ALA A 938 7.25 28.94 -79.56
N THR A 939 6.61 28.84 -80.74
CA THR A 939 7.30 28.46 -81.98
C THR A 939 8.13 29.58 -82.59
N GLN A 940 7.94 30.85 -82.18
CA GLN A 940 8.76 31.98 -82.64
C GLN A 940 10.05 32.20 -81.82
N TRP A 941 10.24 31.47 -80.71
CA TRP A 941 11.41 31.61 -79.82
C TRP A 941 12.33 30.38 -79.80
N VAL A 942 11.99 29.30 -80.52
CA VAL A 942 12.86 28.13 -80.68
C VAL A 942 13.73 28.28 -81.93
N LYS A 943 14.92 28.87 -81.77
CA LYS A 943 15.99 28.72 -82.76
C LYS A 943 16.51 27.27 -82.72
N THR A 944 16.16 26.53 -83.77
CA THR A 944 16.66 25.20 -84.20
C THR A 944 15.93 23.98 -83.61
N PRO A 945 15.14 23.23 -84.43
CA PRO A 945 14.51 21.97 -84.04
C PRO A 945 15.53 20.85 -83.71
N CYS A 946 15.22 20.04 -82.70
CA CYS A 946 16.08 18.96 -82.18
C CYS A 946 16.42 17.84 -83.18
N SER A 947 15.76 17.77 -84.34
CA SER A 947 16.08 16.81 -85.40
C SER A 947 17.31 17.19 -86.24
N ALA A 948 17.85 18.41 -86.07
CA ALA A 948 19.01 18.92 -86.81
C ALA A 948 20.30 19.07 -85.95
N ARG A 949 20.37 18.45 -84.76
CA ARG A 949 21.59 18.41 -83.93
C ARG A 949 22.24 17.03 -84.02
N SER A 950 23.12 16.85 -85.01
CA SER A 950 23.96 15.65 -85.17
C SER A 950 25.29 15.79 -84.40
N ALA A 951 25.62 14.73 -83.65
CA ALA A 951 26.96 14.33 -83.19
C ALA A 951 27.73 15.28 -82.25
N GLU A 952 27.63 15.00 -80.95
CA GLU A 952 28.72 14.75 -79.97
C GLU A 952 28.27 15.14 -78.54
N ASN A 953 28.41 14.20 -77.60
CA ASN A 953 28.13 14.30 -76.16
C ASN A 953 26.69 14.64 -75.71
N ILE A 954 25.83 13.61 -75.69
CA ILE A 954 24.54 13.65 -74.98
C ILE A 954 24.74 13.11 -73.55
N SER A 955 24.49 13.94 -72.55
CA SER A 955 24.49 13.52 -71.13
C SER A 955 23.45 12.42 -70.91
N LYS A 956 23.91 11.26 -70.43
CA LYS A 956 23.07 10.10 -70.12
C LYS A 956 22.88 10.02 -68.61
N PHE A 957 21.64 10.13 -68.14
CA PHE A 957 21.29 9.77 -66.77
C PHE A 957 21.17 8.24 -66.71
N VAL A 958 22.11 7.60 -66.01
CA VAL A 958 22.15 6.15 -65.79
C VAL A 958 21.63 5.90 -64.38
N PHE A 959 20.55 5.13 -64.26
CA PHE A 959 20.10 4.61 -62.98
C PHE A 959 20.91 3.34 -62.67
N THR A 960 21.91 3.45 -61.80
CA THR A 960 22.64 2.30 -61.24
C THR A 960 22.01 1.90 -59.92
N SER A 961 21.45 0.70 -59.83
CA SER A 961 20.99 0.11 -58.57
C SER A 961 22.20 -0.25 -57.70
N ARG A 962 22.13 0.09 -56.40
CA ARG A 962 23.02 -0.45 -55.37
C ARG A 962 22.17 -1.18 -54.34
N ASP A 963 22.49 -2.45 -54.14
CA ASP A 963 21.90 -3.40 -53.21
C ASP A 963 21.94 -2.93 -51.75
N GLY A 964 20.87 -3.21 -50.99
CA GLY A 964 20.90 -3.11 -49.52
C GLY A 964 19.57 -2.92 -48.76
N MET A 965 18.54 -3.76 -49.01
CA MET A 965 17.36 -4.11 -48.14
C MET A 965 16.42 -3.00 -47.58
N PRO A 966 15.18 -3.33 -47.12
CA PRO A 966 14.31 -4.50 -47.40
C PRO A 966 12.93 -4.13 -47.98
N THR A 967 12.35 -5.06 -48.74
CA THR A 967 11.03 -4.98 -49.39
C THR A 967 9.88 -5.32 -48.44
N PRO A 968 8.73 -4.62 -48.51
CA PRO A 968 7.52 -4.98 -47.78
C PRO A 968 6.90 -6.32 -48.21
N TYR A 969 6.20 -6.88 -47.23
CA TYR A 969 5.54 -8.17 -47.13
C TYR A 969 4.38 -8.31 -48.13
N ASP A 970 4.54 -9.13 -49.18
CA ASP A 970 3.49 -10.00 -49.79
C ASP A 970 3.83 -10.44 -51.23
N ASP A 971 4.96 -11.13 -51.45
CA ASP A 971 5.04 -12.01 -52.63
C ASP A 971 6.17 -13.06 -52.53
N LEU A 972 5.86 -14.22 -51.96
CA LEU A 972 6.58 -15.46 -52.25
C LEU A 972 5.59 -16.64 -52.26
N LYS A 973 5.14 -17.01 -53.46
CA LYS A 973 4.82 -18.39 -53.79
C LYS A 973 5.63 -18.83 -54.99
N VAL A 974 6.25 -19.99 -54.83
CA VAL A 974 6.44 -21.18 -55.70
C VAL A 974 7.77 -21.79 -55.26
N GLY A 975 7.98 -23.08 -54.94
CA GLY A 975 7.20 -24.32 -54.99
C GLY A 975 8.20 -25.49 -55.01
N HIS A 976 7.79 -26.66 -54.50
CA HIS A 976 8.42 -28.01 -54.60
C HIS A 976 9.77 -28.21 -53.86
N GLU A 977 10.10 -29.34 -53.22
CA GLU A 977 9.58 -30.72 -53.19
C GLU A 977 10.28 -31.48 -52.03
N SER A 978 9.63 -32.53 -51.48
CA SER A 978 10.22 -33.85 -51.13
C SER A 978 9.76 -34.46 -49.78
N TYR A 979 9.06 -35.61 -49.91
CA TYR A 979 9.15 -36.86 -49.11
C TYR A 979 8.99 -36.77 -47.57
N THR A 980 8.19 -37.58 -46.85
CA THR A 980 7.72 -38.97 -47.00
C THR A 980 6.61 -39.23 -45.97
N GLU A 981 5.75 -40.20 -46.27
CA GLU A 981 5.16 -41.17 -45.32
C GLU A 981 4.08 -40.74 -44.28
N ASP A 982 2.85 -41.08 -44.65
CA ASP A 982 2.06 -42.16 -44.05
C ASP A 982 0.82 -41.87 -43.17
N CYS A 983 -0.21 -42.63 -43.51
CA CYS A 983 -1.31 -43.16 -42.70
C CYS A 983 -2.43 -42.27 -42.10
N SER A 984 -3.48 -42.13 -42.91
CA SER A 984 -4.79 -42.79 -42.72
C SER A 984 -5.84 -42.29 -41.68
N CYS A 985 -7.09 -42.34 -42.16
CA CYS A 985 -8.38 -42.43 -41.44
C CYS A 985 -8.83 -41.17 -40.65
N LYS A 986 -10.10 -40.73 -40.64
CA LYS A 986 -11.39 -41.39 -40.92
C LYS A 986 -12.49 -40.32 -40.94
N LYS A 987 -13.41 -40.48 -41.90
CA LYS A 987 -14.88 -40.49 -41.74
C LYS A 987 -15.66 -39.28 -41.14
N LYS A 988 -16.55 -38.78 -42.03
CA LYS A 988 -18.04 -38.76 -41.92
C LYS A 988 -18.75 -37.65 -41.11
N LYS A 989 -19.59 -36.91 -41.88
CA LYS A 989 -21.06 -36.64 -41.77
C LYS A 989 -21.32 -35.14 -41.97
N GLU A 990 -21.87 -34.67 -43.09
CA GLU A 990 -23.28 -34.77 -43.55
C GLU A 990 -24.34 -34.49 -42.48
N GLY A 991 -25.14 -33.44 -42.70
CA GLY A 991 -26.52 -33.39 -42.25
C GLY A 991 -27.01 -32.06 -41.66
N GLU A 992 -27.42 -31.14 -42.55
CA GLU A 992 -28.63 -30.29 -42.49
C GLU A 992 -29.27 -29.92 -41.14
N LYS A 993 -29.30 -28.62 -40.82
CA LYS A 993 -30.47 -27.74 -40.99
C LYS A 993 -30.13 -26.29 -40.69
#